data_AF-A0AAD9DPD5-F1
#
_entry.id   AF-A0AAD9DPD5-F1
#
_cell.length_a   1.000
_cell.length_b   1.000
_cell.length_c   1.000
_cell.angle_alpha   90.00
_cell.angle_beta   90.00
_cell.angle_gamma   90.00
#
_symmetry.space_group_name_H-M   'P 1'
#
loop_
_entity.id
_entity.type
_entity.pdbx_description
1 polymer ?
#
loop_
_entity_poly.entity_id
_entity_poly.type
_entity_poly.pdbx_seq_one_letter_code
_entity_poly.pdbx_strand_id
1 'polypeptide(L)'
;RSWALTRPRPQWDVSGSSPFTYRETRHSPAYRELRSGVVKCVLGCEFPVESGENNSCDSADCSPGKMEKRDADFNILLATDSYKVTHYKQYPPNTSKVYSYFECREKKTDPSKTRKVKYQQTVFYGLQYILHKYLKGKVVTSEKIQEAKDVYQEHFQDDVFNEKGWKYILEKYDGHLPIEVKAVPEGSVIPRGNVLFTVESTDPECYWLTNWVETILVQIWYPITVATNSREQKKILAKYLMETSGTLEGLEYKLHDFGYRGVSSQETAGIGASAHLVNFKGTDTVAGIGVIKKYYGTKDPVPGFSVPAAEHSTITAWGKDHEKDAFEHIIKQFPSVPVSIVSDSYDIYNACEKIWGEDLRTLVEKRSADAPLVVRPDSGNPLDTVLKVLEILGKKFPPFENSRGYKLLPPYIRVIQGDGVDINTLQEIVEGMKKHRWSIENISFGSGGALLQKLTRDLLNCSFKCSYVVTNGLGVNVFKDPVADPNKRSKKGRLSLHRKQNGDYVTLEEGKGDLEEYGADLLHTVFHNGKIVKTYTFDETITLISKNYSVPYAMDIADLGKNSTTFAVGLFFVDHSPSTEETPNTVKLLKMQTGFRLNWTPIKEPLGFIKVVQWLTAVFAFASCGGYAGQNVISLSCDRGINATLSAAFRYPFRLNQVLLVEGNITLCNHTLTETHLLGDFSSSAEFFVAVAVLAFLYCTAALLVYLGYMHVYQDSDFGPMCDFVVTAMFAFLWLVCSSAWARGLQMIKFATGKEGIHATLEPCRSSSLRCEVTELASMCTLDISVVFGYLNLIVWACNAWFVYKETRWHSRKLSSHQGVGRGRGPGPSTAPI
;
A
#
# COMPACT_ATOMS: atom_id res chain seq x y z
N ARG A 1 22.92 62.49 1.88
CA ARG A 1 22.38 63.74 1.30
C ARG A 1 20.86 63.72 1.50
N SER A 2 20.23 64.87 1.83
CA SER A 2 18.76 65.15 1.81
C SER A 2 17.80 64.11 2.46
N TRP A 3 17.08 64.40 3.55
CA TRP A 3 15.92 65.33 3.67
C TRP A 3 14.70 64.84 2.85
N ALA A 4 13.41 65.00 3.22
CA ALA A 4 12.70 65.55 4.39
C ALA A 4 11.19 65.15 4.26
N LEU A 5 10.26 65.19 5.22
CA LEU A 5 10.17 65.41 6.69
C LEU A 5 8.93 64.59 7.18
N THR A 6 8.10 64.79 8.23
CA THR A 6 7.84 65.84 9.25
C THR A 6 7.26 65.20 10.54
N ARG A 7 6.39 65.89 11.31
CA ARG A 7 5.63 65.53 12.55
C ARG A 7 4.34 66.43 12.56
N PRO A 8 3.45 66.56 13.61
CA PRO A 8 3.44 66.00 14.98
C PRO A 8 2.06 65.58 15.58
N ARG A 9 2.06 65.35 16.91
CA ARG A 9 0.97 65.21 17.93
C ARG A 9 0.17 66.54 18.13
N PRO A 10 -0.82 66.76 19.08
CA PRO A 10 -1.12 66.01 20.34
C PRO A 10 -2.58 65.99 20.94
N GLN A 11 -2.74 65.24 22.06
CA GLN A 11 -3.66 65.42 23.24
C GLN A 11 -5.20 65.55 22.99
N TRP A 12 -6.13 65.34 23.94
CA TRP A 12 -6.20 65.63 25.39
C TRP A 12 -7.05 64.64 26.21
N ASP A 13 -6.94 64.69 27.55
CA ASP A 13 -7.83 64.08 28.55
C ASP A 13 -9.12 64.90 28.81
N VAL A 14 -10.10 64.32 29.54
CA VAL A 14 -10.87 64.94 30.65
C VAL A 14 -11.72 63.89 31.40
N SER A 15 -12.15 64.19 32.64
CA SER A 15 -12.57 63.23 33.69
C SER A 15 -13.98 63.46 34.30
N GLY A 16 -14.56 62.43 34.93
CA GLY A 16 -15.66 62.51 35.92
C GLY A 16 -17.05 62.07 35.41
N SER A 17 -18.04 61.71 36.25
CA SER A 17 -18.04 61.48 37.72
C SER A 17 -19.31 60.70 38.18
N SER A 18 -19.20 59.92 39.27
CA SER A 18 -20.28 59.21 40.02
C SER A 18 -21.18 60.18 40.85
N PRO A 19 -22.33 59.83 41.51
CA PRO A 19 -22.48 58.70 42.49
C PRO A 19 -23.91 58.16 42.89
N PHE A 20 -23.94 57.20 43.87
CA PHE A 20 -25.04 56.77 44.80
C PHE A 20 -26.42 56.30 44.24
N THR A 21 -27.23 55.38 44.83
CA THR A 21 -27.11 54.11 45.62
C THR A 21 -28.52 53.52 45.84
N TYR A 22 -28.69 52.19 45.95
CA TYR A 22 -29.42 51.52 47.06
C TYR A 22 -29.24 49.97 47.05
N ARG A 23 -29.70 49.30 48.13
CA ARG A 23 -29.76 47.82 48.34
C ARG A 23 -31.09 47.25 47.77
N GLU A 24 -31.38 45.93 47.69
CA GLU A 24 -30.75 44.71 48.26
C GLU A 24 -31.10 43.42 47.46
N THR A 25 -30.47 42.29 47.82
CA THR A 25 -30.87 40.86 47.54
C THR A 25 -30.77 40.22 46.12
N ARG A 26 -30.15 39.03 46.12
CA ARG A 26 -30.20 37.80 45.27
C ARG A 26 -31.37 37.68 44.26
N HIS A 27 -31.26 37.05 43.07
CA HIS A 27 -30.44 35.89 42.65
C HIS A 27 -29.98 35.95 41.15
N SER A 28 -29.20 34.95 40.71
CA SER A 28 -28.66 34.70 39.34
C SER A 28 -29.74 34.22 38.32
N PRO A 29 -29.47 34.01 37.00
CA PRO A 29 -28.28 34.33 36.16
C PRO A 29 -28.60 35.05 34.81
N ALA A 30 -27.60 35.59 34.07
CA ALA A 30 -27.68 35.81 32.60
C ALA A 30 -26.33 36.23 31.93
N TYR A 31 -26.31 36.22 30.58
CA TYR A 31 -25.34 36.80 29.61
C TYR A 31 -23.92 36.21 29.55
N ARG A 32 -23.32 35.83 28.40
CA ARG A 32 -23.59 35.95 26.93
C ARG A 32 -23.21 37.31 26.27
N GLU A 33 -22.23 37.23 25.34
CA GLU A 33 -21.71 38.28 24.42
C GLU A 33 -20.96 39.47 25.10
N LEU A 34 -19.90 40.09 24.55
CA LEU A 34 -19.62 40.46 23.14
C LEU A 34 -18.13 40.34 22.69
N ARG A 35 -17.98 39.74 21.49
CA ARG A 35 -17.06 40.05 20.36
C ARG A 35 -15.62 40.63 20.54
N SER A 36 -14.71 39.86 19.92
CA SER A 36 -13.72 40.27 18.88
C SER A 36 -12.34 40.87 19.22
N GLY A 37 -11.33 40.20 18.66
CA GLY A 37 -9.99 40.70 18.32
C GLY A 37 -9.48 39.90 17.11
N VAL A 38 -8.82 40.54 16.14
CA VAL A 38 -8.55 39.94 14.80
C VAL A 38 -7.08 39.57 14.63
N VAL A 39 -6.82 38.39 14.05
CA VAL A 39 -5.56 38.06 13.38
C VAL A 39 -5.86 37.73 11.91
N LYS A 40 -5.07 38.28 10.99
CA LYS A 40 -5.25 38.09 9.54
C LYS A 40 -4.76 36.70 9.10
N CYS A 41 -5.46 36.11 8.14
CA CYS A 41 -4.86 35.27 7.11
C CYS A 41 -5.16 35.88 5.74
N VAL A 42 -4.23 35.69 4.79
CA VAL A 42 -4.30 36.27 3.45
C VAL A 42 -4.63 35.17 2.45
N LEU A 43 -5.69 35.35 1.69
CA LEU A 43 -5.88 34.89 0.30
C LEU A 43 -7.18 35.53 -0.21
N GLY A 44 -7.13 36.17 -1.38
CA GLY A 44 -8.27 36.91 -1.94
C GLY A 44 -8.75 36.31 -3.24
N CYS A 45 -10.05 36.01 -3.31
CA CYS A 45 -10.83 35.90 -4.54
C CYS A 45 -12.18 36.56 -4.26
N GLU A 46 -12.58 37.52 -5.10
CA GLU A 46 -13.85 38.20 -4.99
C GLU A 46 -14.92 37.46 -5.80
N PHE A 47 -16.13 37.33 -5.23
CA PHE A 47 -17.35 37.00 -5.96
C PHE A 47 -18.45 37.97 -5.50
N PRO A 48 -19.27 38.50 -6.40
CA PRO A 48 -20.29 39.50 -6.05
C PRO A 48 -21.43 38.87 -5.24
N VAL A 49 -21.89 39.59 -4.21
CA VAL A 49 -23.11 39.28 -3.48
C VAL A 49 -24.22 40.20 -4.01
N GLU A 50 -25.15 39.64 -4.77
CA GLU A 50 -26.39 40.36 -5.07
C GLU A 50 -27.30 40.40 -3.82
N SER A 51 -27.89 41.57 -3.58
CA SER A 51 -28.78 41.82 -2.45
C SER A 51 -30.15 41.19 -2.67
N GLY A 52 -30.61 40.36 -1.74
CA GLY A 52 -31.99 39.88 -1.75
C GLY A 52 -32.99 40.93 -1.25
N GLU A 53 -34.18 40.95 -1.84
CA GLU A 53 -35.37 41.57 -1.26
C GLU A 53 -36.35 40.47 -0.83
N ASN A 54 -37.03 40.70 0.29
CA ASN A 54 -38.10 39.82 0.76
C ASN A 54 -39.39 40.07 -0.04
N ASN A 55 -40.16 39.02 -0.30
CA ASN A 55 -41.62 39.13 -0.16
C ASN A 55 -42.24 37.78 0.22
N SER A 56 -43.33 37.85 0.99
CA SER A 56 -44.06 36.72 1.56
C SER A 56 -45.03 36.08 0.58
N CYS A 57 -45.29 34.78 0.74
CA CYS A 57 -46.67 34.26 0.82
C CYS A 57 -46.70 32.86 1.45
N ASP A 58 -47.81 32.57 2.15
CA ASP A 58 -48.06 31.29 2.82
C ASP A 58 -48.74 30.25 1.90
N SER A 59 -48.89 29.03 2.43
CA SER A 59 -49.79 27.96 1.99
C SER A 59 -49.43 27.12 0.75
N ALA A 60 -48.78 25.98 1.03
CA ALA A 60 -49.18 24.64 0.57
C ALA A 60 -49.52 24.39 -0.93
N ASP A 61 -48.51 23.93 -1.68
CA ASP A 61 -48.64 22.76 -2.55
C ASP A 61 -47.53 21.76 -2.19
N CYS A 62 -47.88 20.48 -2.03
CA CYS A 62 -46.98 19.40 -1.62
C CYS A 62 -46.88 18.31 -2.68
N SER A 63 -46.39 18.70 -3.86
CA SER A 63 -45.98 17.76 -4.91
C SER A 63 -44.51 17.33 -4.73
N PRO A 64 -44.20 16.05 -4.48
CA PRO A 64 -42.83 15.59 -4.21
C PRO A 64 -41.98 15.49 -5.49
N GLY A 65 -41.58 16.65 -6.02
CA GLY A 65 -40.58 16.75 -7.08
C GLY A 65 -39.27 16.09 -6.65
N LYS A 66 -38.85 15.04 -7.37
CA LYS A 66 -37.65 14.27 -7.04
C LYS A 66 -36.39 15.15 -7.08
N MET A 67 -35.86 15.52 -5.93
CA MET A 67 -34.50 16.06 -5.80
C MET A 67 -33.47 14.95 -6.04
N GLU A 68 -33.26 14.59 -7.31
CA GLU A 68 -31.95 14.09 -7.73
C GLU A 68 -30.94 15.24 -7.61
N LYS A 69 -30.35 15.39 -6.42
CA LYS A 69 -29.05 16.05 -6.29
C LYS A 69 -28.06 15.23 -7.12
N ARG A 70 -27.83 15.68 -8.35
CA ARG A 70 -26.89 15.07 -9.29
C ARG A 70 -25.50 15.06 -8.66
N ASP A 71 -24.72 14.00 -8.91
CA ASP A 71 -23.29 13.97 -8.65
C ASP A 71 -22.62 14.99 -9.63
N ALA A 72 -22.65 16.28 -9.28
CA ALA A 72 -22.57 17.39 -10.23
C ALA A 72 -21.17 17.60 -10.85
N ASP A 73 -20.12 17.22 -10.13
CA ASP A 73 -18.73 17.64 -10.41
C ASP A 73 -17.98 16.70 -11.38
N PHE A 74 -18.66 15.72 -12.00
CA PHE A 74 -18.00 14.73 -12.87
C PHE A 74 -18.18 15.01 -14.37
N ASN A 75 -17.09 15.40 -15.04
CA ASN A 75 -16.99 15.46 -16.50
C ASN A 75 -16.20 14.27 -17.07
N ILE A 76 -16.86 13.40 -17.86
CA ILE A 76 -16.22 12.25 -18.52
C ILE A 76 -15.20 12.65 -19.60
N LEU A 77 -15.30 13.87 -20.13
CA LEU A 77 -14.32 14.42 -21.07
C LEU A 77 -13.01 14.80 -20.36
N LEU A 78 -13.00 14.93 -19.03
CA LEU A 78 -11.80 15.13 -18.21
C LEU A 78 -11.34 13.84 -17.48
N ALA A 79 -12.11 12.75 -17.58
CA ALA A 79 -11.87 11.49 -16.87
C ALA A 79 -11.01 10.49 -17.67
N THR A 80 -9.95 10.94 -18.35
CA THR A 80 -9.07 10.07 -19.14
C THR A 80 -7.60 10.51 -19.12
N ASP A 81 -6.66 9.59 -19.37
CA ASP A 81 -5.24 9.94 -19.49
C ASP A 81 -5.03 10.90 -20.68
N SER A 82 -4.32 12.02 -20.49
CA SER A 82 -4.24 13.10 -21.50
C SER A 82 -3.86 12.63 -22.90
N TYR A 83 -2.92 11.69 -23.04
CA TYR A 83 -2.50 11.18 -24.35
C TYR A 83 -3.66 10.63 -25.21
N LYS A 84 -4.71 10.09 -24.55
CA LYS A 84 -5.92 9.58 -25.20
C LYS A 84 -6.76 10.64 -25.90
N VAL A 85 -6.66 11.91 -25.48
CA VAL A 85 -7.31 13.06 -26.15
C VAL A 85 -6.89 13.13 -27.61
N THR A 86 -5.62 12.83 -27.89
CA THR A 86 -5.03 12.92 -29.24
C THR A 86 -5.25 11.66 -30.10
N HIS A 87 -5.68 10.54 -29.51
CA HIS A 87 -5.68 9.22 -30.19
C HIS A 87 -6.58 9.15 -31.43
N TYR A 88 -7.64 9.96 -31.52
CA TYR A 88 -8.49 9.99 -32.72
C TYR A 88 -7.71 10.44 -33.98
N LYS A 89 -6.64 11.26 -33.83
CA LYS A 89 -5.71 11.62 -34.93
C LYS A 89 -4.68 10.51 -35.24
N GLN A 90 -4.62 9.42 -34.45
CA GLN A 90 -3.57 8.39 -34.52
C GLN A 90 -4.04 7.01 -35.02
N TYR A 91 -5.34 6.70 -34.96
CA TYR A 91 -5.86 5.46 -35.54
C TYR A 91 -5.71 5.46 -37.07
N PRO A 92 -5.62 4.27 -37.72
CA PRO A 92 -5.57 4.19 -39.17
C PRO A 92 -6.77 4.91 -39.81
N PRO A 93 -6.58 5.69 -40.90
CA PRO A 93 -7.69 6.28 -41.65
C PRO A 93 -8.71 5.23 -42.07
N ASN A 94 -9.99 5.63 -42.13
CA ASN A 94 -11.12 4.76 -42.43
C ASN A 94 -11.33 3.60 -41.42
N THR A 95 -10.92 3.79 -40.16
CA THR A 95 -11.29 2.87 -39.05
C THR A 95 -12.71 3.15 -38.59
N SER A 96 -13.59 2.15 -38.65
CA SER A 96 -15.01 2.23 -38.30
C SER A 96 -15.40 1.40 -37.08
N LYS A 97 -14.47 0.65 -36.50
CA LYS A 97 -14.65 0.00 -35.18
C LYS A 97 -13.31 -0.22 -34.50
N VAL A 98 -13.27 0.05 -33.20
CA VAL A 98 -12.25 -0.45 -32.28
C VAL A 98 -12.95 -1.36 -31.27
N TYR A 99 -12.40 -2.55 -31.08
CA TYR A 99 -12.84 -3.54 -30.10
C TYR A 99 -11.68 -3.86 -29.16
N SER A 100 -11.96 -3.80 -27.87
CA SER A 100 -11.00 -3.95 -26.78
C SER A 100 -11.56 -4.85 -25.68
N TYR A 101 -10.66 -5.43 -24.89
CA TYR A 101 -11.01 -6.37 -23.83
C TYR A 101 -10.18 -6.12 -22.56
N PHE A 102 -10.70 -6.56 -21.43
CA PHE A 102 -10.01 -6.57 -20.14
C PHE A 102 -9.76 -7.99 -19.65
N GLU A 103 -8.57 -8.21 -19.11
CA GLU A 103 -8.14 -9.47 -18.50
C GLU A 103 -7.34 -9.20 -17.21
N CYS A 104 -7.39 -10.15 -16.28
CA CYS A 104 -6.33 -10.31 -15.28
C CYS A 104 -5.29 -11.25 -15.88
N ARG A 105 -4.25 -10.70 -16.53
CA ARG A 105 -3.26 -11.45 -17.33
C ARG A 105 -2.68 -12.63 -16.57
N GLU A 106 -2.41 -13.74 -17.25
CA GLU A 106 -1.52 -14.74 -16.68
C GLU A 106 -0.10 -14.17 -16.56
N LYS A 107 0.66 -14.65 -15.57
CA LYS A 107 2.09 -14.36 -15.44
C LYS A 107 2.80 -15.67 -15.11
N LYS A 108 3.73 -16.10 -15.96
CA LYS A 108 4.52 -17.30 -15.69
C LYS A 108 5.22 -17.11 -14.34
N THR A 109 5.02 -18.07 -13.43
CA THR A 109 5.60 -17.97 -12.09
C THR A 109 7.11 -18.19 -12.18
N ASP A 110 7.86 -17.17 -11.77
CA ASP A 110 9.30 -17.24 -11.57
C ASP A 110 9.56 -18.25 -10.43
N PRO A 111 10.17 -19.42 -10.70
CA PRO A 111 10.33 -20.47 -9.70
C PRO A 111 11.29 -20.08 -8.58
N SER A 112 12.08 -19.01 -8.74
CA SER A 112 12.91 -18.44 -7.67
C SER A 112 12.10 -17.62 -6.64
N LYS A 113 10.84 -17.28 -6.93
CA LYS A 113 10.02 -16.37 -6.11
C LYS A 113 8.84 -17.07 -5.46
N THR A 114 9.15 -17.72 -4.33
CA THR A 114 8.22 -18.43 -3.45
C THR A 114 7.22 -17.49 -2.76
N ARG A 115 6.26 -16.95 -3.51
CA ARG A 115 5.03 -16.38 -2.93
C ARG A 115 4.24 -17.50 -2.25
N LYS A 116 3.99 -17.36 -0.93
CA LYS A 116 3.19 -18.32 -0.15
C LYS A 116 1.78 -18.50 -0.72
N VAL A 117 1.16 -17.42 -1.19
CA VAL A 117 -0.14 -17.43 -1.87
C VAL A 117 0.01 -17.09 -3.36
N LYS A 118 -0.66 -17.88 -4.21
CA LYS A 118 -0.71 -17.69 -5.67
C LYS A 118 -2.13 -17.32 -6.11
N TYR A 119 -2.37 -16.06 -6.46
CA TYR A 119 -3.61 -15.62 -7.09
C TYR A 119 -3.72 -16.23 -8.51
N GLN A 120 -4.31 -17.42 -8.61
CA GLN A 120 -4.58 -18.15 -9.86
C GLN A 120 -5.94 -17.76 -10.48
N GLN A 121 -6.92 -17.49 -9.62
CA GLN A 121 -8.27 -17.04 -9.97
C GLN A 121 -8.49 -15.61 -9.47
N THR A 122 -9.45 -14.92 -10.06
CA THR A 122 -9.88 -13.56 -9.68
C THR A 122 -11.39 -13.49 -9.56
N VAL A 123 -11.89 -12.80 -8.53
CA VAL A 123 -13.32 -12.46 -8.39
C VAL A 123 -13.62 -11.26 -9.27
N PHE A 124 -14.52 -11.41 -10.24
CA PHE A 124 -14.99 -10.29 -11.04
C PHE A 124 -16.05 -9.48 -10.26
N TYR A 125 -15.76 -8.22 -9.95
CA TYR A 125 -16.66 -7.34 -9.18
C TYR A 125 -16.31 -5.86 -9.44
N GLY A 126 -17.32 -4.98 -9.42
CA GLY A 126 -17.17 -3.52 -9.46
C GLY A 126 -17.43 -2.84 -10.81
N LEU A 127 -17.81 -3.57 -11.87
CA LEU A 127 -18.12 -2.95 -13.18
C LEU A 127 -19.42 -2.16 -13.10
N GLN A 128 -20.47 -2.74 -12.50
CA GLN A 128 -21.80 -2.16 -12.36
C GLN A 128 -21.76 -0.81 -11.65
N TYR A 129 -20.93 -0.67 -10.61
CA TYR A 129 -20.65 0.61 -9.97
C TYR A 129 -20.12 1.66 -10.97
N ILE A 130 -19.11 1.32 -11.78
CA ILE A 130 -18.52 2.23 -12.79
C ILE A 130 -19.55 2.60 -13.86
N LEU A 131 -20.30 1.62 -14.37
CA LEU A 131 -21.39 1.83 -15.33
C LEU A 131 -22.46 2.77 -14.77
N HIS A 132 -22.89 2.55 -13.52
CA HIS A 132 -23.93 3.34 -12.86
C HIS A 132 -23.48 4.76 -12.50
N LYS A 133 -22.22 4.97 -12.10
CA LYS A 133 -21.76 6.30 -11.65
C LYS A 133 -21.26 7.19 -12.79
N TYR A 134 -20.54 6.64 -13.76
CA TYR A 134 -19.77 7.47 -14.71
C TYR A 134 -20.17 7.35 -16.18
N LEU A 135 -20.82 6.26 -16.61
CA LEU A 135 -21.05 5.98 -18.05
C LEU A 135 -22.52 6.04 -18.49
N LYS A 136 -23.50 5.79 -17.61
CA LYS A 136 -24.91 5.73 -18.00
C LYS A 136 -25.55 7.12 -18.20
N GLY A 137 -26.57 7.18 -19.05
CA GLY A 137 -27.36 8.38 -19.30
C GLY A 137 -26.65 9.44 -20.13
N LYS A 138 -27.15 10.67 -20.06
CA LYS A 138 -26.56 11.86 -20.68
C LYS A 138 -25.32 12.31 -19.90
N VAL A 139 -24.16 11.79 -20.28
CA VAL A 139 -22.87 12.11 -19.63
C VAL A 139 -22.14 13.28 -20.29
N VAL A 140 -22.44 13.55 -21.57
CA VAL A 140 -21.94 14.70 -22.35
C VAL A 140 -22.99 15.83 -22.37
N THR A 141 -22.55 17.07 -22.24
CA THR A 141 -23.36 18.29 -22.40
C THR A 141 -22.53 19.39 -23.05
N SER A 142 -23.15 20.48 -23.52
CA SER A 142 -22.44 21.59 -24.19
C SER A 142 -21.39 22.23 -23.27
N GLU A 143 -21.72 22.38 -21.99
CA GLU A 143 -20.88 22.98 -20.96
C GLU A 143 -19.65 22.11 -20.70
N LYS A 144 -19.85 20.78 -20.61
CA LYS A 144 -18.76 19.80 -20.47
C LYS A 144 -17.83 19.74 -21.67
N ILE A 145 -18.34 19.99 -22.88
CA ILE A 145 -17.53 20.09 -24.10
C ILE A 145 -16.68 21.36 -24.06
N GLN A 146 -17.24 22.49 -23.65
CA GLN A 146 -16.52 23.75 -23.54
C GLN A 146 -15.45 23.69 -22.44
N GLU A 147 -15.81 23.28 -21.22
CA GLU A 147 -14.88 23.08 -20.09
C GLU A 147 -13.69 22.19 -20.50
N ALA A 148 -13.97 21.05 -21.15
CA ALA A 148 -12.93 20.14 -21.61
C ALA A 148 -12.05 20.77 -22.71
N LYS A 149 -12.64 21.55 -23.63
CA LYS A 149 -11.86 22.28 -24.63
C LYS A 149 -10.91 23.27 -23.97
N ASP A 150 -11.42 24.12 -23.08
CA ASP A 150 -10.65 25.18 -22.43
C ASP A 150 -9.50 24.58 -21.60
N VAL A 151 -9.79 23.54 -20.82
CA VAL A 151 -8.77 22.79 -20.04
C VAL A 151 -7.73 22.14 -20.94
N TYR A 152 -8.12 21.50 -22.06
CA TYR A 152 -7.15 20.85 -22.94
C TYR A 152 -6.36 21.83 -23.80
N GLN A 153 -6.94 22.96 -24.22
CA GLN A 153 -6.22 24.01 -24.93
C GLN A 153 -5.06 24.53 -24.07
N GLU A 154 -5.27 24.78 -22.78
CA GLU A 154 -4.18 25.17 -21.86
C GLU A 154 -3.24 24.00 -21.52
N HIS A 155 -3.76 22.79 -21.27
CA HIS A 155 -2.94 21.62 -20.90
C HIS A 155 -1.98 21.15 -22.01
N PHE A 156 -2.35 21.35 -23.28
CA PHE A 156 -1.50 21.01 -24.43
C PHE A 156 -0.83 22.22 -25.09
N GLN A 157 -1.30 23.45 -24.83
CA GLN A 157 -0.97 24.66 -25.59
C GLN A 157 -1.26 24.51 -27.11
N ASP A 158 -2.27 23.70 -27.47
CA ASP A 158 -2.72 23.41 -28.85
C ASP A 158 -4.18 22.90 -28.87
N ASP A 159 -4.94 23.15 -29.95
CA ASP A 159 -6.33 22.69 -30.13
C ASP A 159 -6.37 21.23 -30.63
N VAL A 160 -5.88 20.32 -29.76
CA VAL A 160 -5.84 18.88 -30.02
C VAL A 160 -7.13 18.14 -29.65
N PHE A 161 -8.11 18.82 -29.07
CA PHE A 161 -9.31 18.18 -28.53
C PHE A 161 -10.31 17.78 -29.63
N ASN A 162 -10.92 16.59 -29.50
CA ASN A 162 -11.93 16.10 -30.45
C ASN A 162 -13.32 16.73 -30.22
N GLU A 163 -13.40 18.06 -30.24
CA GLU A 163 -14.64 18.82 -30.01
C GLU A 163 -15.78 18.34 -30.93
N LYS A 164 -15.46 18.07 -32.21
CA LYS A 164 -16.42 17.57 -33.22
C LYS A 164 -16.96 16.18 -32.87
N GLY A 165 -16.11 15.24 -32.46
CA GLY A 165 -16.54 13.90 -32.04
C GLY A 165 -17.42 13.92 -30.79
N TRP A 166 -17.14 14.84 -29.85
CA TRP A 166 -17.98 15.00 -28.66
C TRP A 166 -19.31 15.71 -28.95
N LYS A 167 -19.33 16.71 -29.84
CA LYS A 167 -20.57 17.34 -30.33
C LYS A 167 -21.45 16.34 -31.08
N TYR A 168 -20.88 15.46 -31.91
CA TYR A 168 -21.60 14.36 -32.57
C TYR A 168 -22.32 13.44 -31.57
N ILE A 169 -21.66 13.06 -30.47
CA ILE A 169 -22.28 12.23 -29.41
C ILE A 169 -23.40 13.00 -28.69
N LEU A 170 -23.21 14.30 -28.44
CA LEU A 170 -24.25 15.15 -27.85
C LEU A 170 -25.49 15.27 -28.76
N GLU A 171 -25.29 15.56 -30.04
CA GLU A 171 -26.34 15.82 -31.02
C GLU A 171 -27.09 14.55 -31.45
N LYS A 172 -26.37 13.46 -31.75
CA LYS A 172 -26.97 12.22 -32.28
C LYS A 172 -27.52 11.28 -31.21
N TYR A 173 -26.94 11.29 -30.02
CA TYR A 173 -27.27 10.35 -28.94
C TYR A 173 -27.76 11.02 -27.64
N ASP A 174 -28.11 12.31 -27.68
CA ASP A 174 -28.45 13.10 -26.48
C ASP A 174 -27.37 12.95 -25.38
N GLY A 175 -26.10 12.96 -25.77
CA GLY A 175 -24.94 12.82 -24.88
C GLY A 175 -24.78 11.44 -24.22
N HIS A 176 -25.49 10.41 -24.69
CA HIS A 176 -25.31 9.01 -24.29
C HIS A 176 -24.18 8.36 -25.08
N LEU A 177 -23.34 7.54 -24.43
CA LEU A 177 -22.16 6.93 -25.08
C LEU A 177 -22.53 5.79 -26.05
N PRO A 178 -22.24 5.88 -27.36
CA PRO A 178 -22.45 4.80 -28.33
C PRO A 178 -21.34 3.74 -28.24
N ILE A 179 -21.35 3.01 -27.13
CA ILE A 179 -20.52 1.83 -26.88
C ILE A 179 -21.38 0.66 -26.39
N GLU A 180 -20.93 -0.55 -26.65
CA GLU A 180 -21.40 -1.77 -26.01
C GLU A 180 -20.33 -2.29 -25.05
N VAL A 181 -20.75 -2.78 -23.88
CA VAL A 181 -19.90 -3.53 -22.94
C VAL A 181 -20.54 -4.90 -22.69
N LYS A 182 -19.80 -5.97 -22.96
CA LYS A 182 -20.15 -7.34 -22.56
C LYS A 182 -19.25 -7.79 -21.43
N ALA A 183 -19.79 -8.43 -20.41
CA ALA A 183 -19.06 -8.85 -19.21
C ALA A 183 -19.54 -10.19 -18.66
N VAL A 184 -18.63 -10.92 -18.04
CA VAL A 184 -18.95 -12.09 -17.20
C VAL A 184 -19.77 -11.63 -15.98
N PRO A 185 -20.70 -12.43 -15.43
CA PRO A 185 -21.47 -12.03 -14.24
C PRO A 185 -20.59 -11.63 -13.05
N GLU A 186 -20.96 -10.56 -12.33
CA GLU A 186 -20.26 -10.20 -11.09
C GLU A 186 -20.43 -11.29 -10.03
N GLY A 187 -19.37 -11.52 -9.25
CA GLY A 187 -19.20 -12.68 -8.38
C GLY A 187 -18.62 -13.91 -9.09
N SER A 188 -18.44 -13.89 -10.41
CA SER A 188 -17.76 -14.99 -11.11
C SER A 188 -16.28 -15.09 -10.70
N VAL A 189 -15.85 -16.32 -10.41
CA VAL A 189 -14.47 -16.66 -10.04
C VAL A 189 -13.77 -17.23 -11.28
N ILE A 190 -12.97 -16.40 -11.96
CA ILE A 190 -12.40 -16.72 -13.28
C ILE A 190 -10.87 -16.91 -13.17
N PRO A 191 -10.28 -17.96 -13.79
CA PRO A 191 -8.82 -18.12 -13.89
C PRO A 191 -8.16 -16.98 -14.68
N ARG A 192 -6.95 -16.57 -14.27
CA ARG A 192 -6.15 -15.55 -14.97
C ARG A 192 -5.84 -15.94 -16.42
N GLY A 193 -5.59 -14.93 -17.26
CA GLY A 193 -5.39 -15.09 -18.71
C GLY A 193 -6.69 -15.23 -19.52
N ASN A 194 -7.85 -15.03 -18.87
CA ASN A 194 -9.15 -14.98 -19.52
C ASN A 194 -9.70 -13.56 -19.65
N VAL A 195 -10.56 -13.35 -20.66
CA VAL A 195 -11.36 -12.13 -20.80
C VAL A 195 -12.42 -12.07 -19.70
N LEU A 196 -12.62 -10.88 -19.14
CA LEU A 196 -13.64 -10.61 -18.10
C LEU A 196 -14.72 -9.66 -18.62
N PHE A 197 -14.34 -8.68 -19.44
CA PHE A 197 -15.27 -7.87 -20.23
C PHE A 197 -14.64 -7.36 -21.53
N THR A 198 -15.48 -6.96 -22.48
CA THR A 198 -15.14 -6.43 -23.80
C THR A 198 -15.90 -5.14 -24.04
N VAL A 199 -15.32 -4.21 -24.79
CA VAL A 199 -15.87 -2.90 -25.14
C VAL A 199 -15.68 -2.65 -26.63
N GLU A 200 -16.72 -2.18 -27.31
CA GLU A 200 -16.63 -1.75 -28.71
C GLU A 200 -17.54 -0.56 -29.01
N SER A 201 -17.18 0.24 -30.01
CA SER A 201 -18.04 1.32 -30.52
C SER A 201 -19.22 0.72 -31.29
N THR A 202 -20.43 1.19 -31.00
CA THR A 202 -21.65 0.81 -31.74
C THR A 202 -21.88 1.68 -32.97
N ASP A 203 -21.25 2.86 -33.00
CA ASP A 203 -21.27 3.79 -34.13
C ASP A 203 -19.90 3.92 -34.82
N PRO A 204 -19.83 3.99 -36.16
CA PRO A 204 -18.58 4.18 -36.90
C PRO A 204 -17.78 5.44 -36.54
N GLU A 205 -18.42 6.60 -36.34
CA GLU A 205 -17.73 7.86 -36.03
C GLU A 205 -17.12 7.89 -34.62
N CYS A 206 -17.53 6.91 -33.78
CA CYS A 206 -17.14 6.80 -32.38
C CYS A 206 -16.05 5.75 -32.14
N TYR A 207 -15.33 5.29 -33.17
CA TYR A 207 -14.24 4.30 -33.07
C TYR A 207 -13.20 4.64 -31.99
N TRP A 208 -12.90 5.92 -31.78
CA TRP A 208 -11.92 6.41 -30.81
C TRP A 208 -12.40 6.28 -29.35
N LEU A 209 -13.71 6.22 -29.12
CA LEU A 209 -14.33 6.23 -27.79
C LEU A 209 -14.04 4.96 -26.98
N THR A 210 -13.89 3.80 -27.64
CA THR A 210 -13.60 2.49 -27.02
C THR A 210 -12.39 2.52 -26.08
N ASN A 211 -11.33 3.25 -26.43
CA ASN A 211 -10.13 3.39 -25.61
C ASN A 211 -10.01 4.75 -24.91
N TRP A 212 -10.99 5.65 -25.08
CA TRP A 212 -11.17 6.79 -24.19
C TRP A 212 -11.62 6.32 -22.80
N VAL A 213 -12.63 5.44 -22.77
CA VAL A 213 -13.18 4.87 -21.52
C VAL A 213 -12.27 3.82 -20.86
N GLU A 214 -11.14 3.46 -21.49
CA GLU A 214 -10.13 2.56 -20.90
C GLU A 214 -9.69 3.03 -19.51
N THR A 215 -9.44 4.33 -19.33
CA THR A 215 -8.89 4.89 -18.09
C THR A 215 -9.82 4.65 -16.90
N ILE A 216 -11.09 5.01 -17.05
CA ILE A 216 -12.12 4.86 -16.00
C ILE A 216 -12.51 3.39 -15.81
N LEU A 217 -12.61 2.59 -16.89
CA LEU A 217 -12.93 1.17 -16.80
C LEU A 217 -11.81 0.35 -16.17
N VAL A 218 -10.53 0.67 -16.41
CA VAL A 218 -9.40 -0.06 -15.82
C VAL A 218 -9.36 0.06 -14.31
N GLN A 219 -9.95 1.11 -13.70
CA GLN A 219 -10.04 1.29 -12.24
C GLN A 219 -10.74 0.11 -11.53
N ILE A 220 -11.54 -0.68 -12.25
CA ILE A 220 -12.09 -1.97 -11.78
C ILE A 220 -11.02 -2.95 -11.27
N TRP A 221 -9.74 -2.75 -11.61
CA TRP A 221 -8.64 -3.50 -10.99
C TRP A 221 -8.72 -3.46 -9.46
N TYR A 222 -9.15 -2.35 -8.87
CA TYR A 222 -9.23 -2.15 -7.44
C TYR A 222 -10.26 -3.09 -6.77
N PRO A 223 -11.57 -3.01 -7.07
CA PRO A 223 -12.56 -3.94 -6.49
C PRO A 223 -12.26 -5.42 -6.82
N ILE A 224 -11.80 -5.74 -8.03
CA ILE A 224 -11.35 -7.11 -8.38
C ILE A 224 -10.21 -7.57 -7.46
N THR A 225 -9.23 -6.71 -7.19
CA THR A 225 -8.07 -7.08 -6.36
C THR A 225 -8.43 -7.18 -4.89
N VAL A 226 -9.26 -6.28 -4.35
CA VAL A 226 -9.75 -6.36 -2.97
C VAL A 226 -10.62 -7.61 -2.77
N ALA A 227 -11.60 -7.86 -3.66
CA ALA A 227 -12.47 -9.03 -3.58
C ALA A 227 -11.70 -10.35 -3.71
N THR A 228 -10.69 -10.39 -4.58
CA THR A 228 -9.79 -11.55 -4.72
C THR A 228 -8.90 -11.73 -3.49
N ASN A 229 -8.29 -10.67 -2.97
CA ASN A 229 -7.42 -10.74 -1.79
C ASN A 229 -8.20 -11.11 -0.51
N SER A 230 -9.41 -10.58 -0.36
CA SER A 230 -10.37 -10.97 0.67
C SER A 230 -10.74 -12.46 0.54
N ARG A 231 -11.03 -12.94 -0.68
CA ARG A 231 -11.34 -14.36 -0.93
C ARG A 231 -10.20 -15.32 -0.59
N GLU A 232 -8.96 -15.01 -0.97
CA GLU A 232 -7.83 -15.90 -0.65
C GLU A 232 -7.52 -15.92 0.86
N GLN A 233 -7.73 -14.81 1.58
CA GLN A 233 -7.71 -14.80 3.06
C GLN A 233 -8.85 -15.65 3.65
N LYS A 234 -10.05 -15.62 3.06
CA LYS A 234 -11.16 -16.49 3.48
C LYS A 234 -10.86 -17.97 3.27
N LYS A 235 -10.15 -18.37 2.21
CA LYS A 235 -9.68 -19.76 2.03
C LYS A 235 -8.72 -20.20 3.14
N ILE A 236 -7.76 -19.35 3.52
CA ILE A 236 -6.82 -19.62 4.61
C ILE A 236 -7.60 -19.81 5.92
N LEU A 237 -8.48 -18.88 6.26
CA LEU A 237 -9.32 -18.97 7.46
C LEU A 237 -10.22 -20.22 7.44
N ALA A 238 -10.87 -20.54 6.32
CA ALA A 238 -11.70 -21.73 6.18
C ALA A 238 -10.91 -23.03 6.42
N LYS A 239 -9.71 -23.13 5.84
CA LYS A 239 -8.82 -24.28 6.03
C LYS A 239 -8.48 -24.48 7.50
N TYR A 240 -7.91 -23.47 8.15
CA TYR A 240 -7.42 -23.61 9.52
C TYR A 240 -8.55 -23.69 10.55
N LEU A 241 -9.73 -23.09 10.28
CA LEU A 241 -10.92 -23.30 11.10
C LEU A 241 -11.41 -24.75 10.98
N MET A 242 -11.63 -25.27 9.76
CA MET A 242 -12.03 -26.67 9.56
C MET A 242 -11.04 -27.67 10.18
N GLU A 243 -9.73 -27.44 10.03
CA GLU A 243 -8.69 -28.31 10.60
C GLU A 243 -8.61 -28.26 12.14
N THR A 244 -9.09 -27.18 12.78
CA THR A 244 -8.98 -27.00 14.24
C THR A 244 -10.30 -27.10 15.01
N SER A 245 -11.46 -26.97 14.36
CA SER A 245 -12.80 -27.12 14.97
C SER A 245 -13.66 -28.18 14.30
N GLY A 246 -13.45 -28.47 13.01
CA GLY A 246 -14.34 -29.33 12.22
C GLY A 246 -15.60 -28.65 11.69
N THR A 247 -15.73 -27.32 11.85
CA THR A 247 -16.84 -26.51 11.30
C THR A 247 -16.31 -25.27 10.57
N LEU A 248 -17.17 -24.57 9.84
CA LEU A 248 -16.91 -23.24 9.26
C LEU A 248 -17.76 -22.14 9.93
N GLU A 249 -18.39 -22.45 11.06
CA GLU A 249 -19.24 -21.51 11.79
C GLU A 249 -18.51 -20.22 12.20
N GLY A 250 -19.13 -19.07 11.92
CA GLY A 250 -18.57 -17.75 12.18
C GLY A 250 -17.48 -17.31 11.20
N LEU A 251 -17.12 -18.11 10.19
CA LEU A 251 -16.11 -17.76 9.16
C LEU A 251 -16.40 -16.42 8.47
N GLU A 252 -17.66 -16.06 8.28
CA GLU A 252 -18.09 -14.76 7.73
C GLU A 252 -17.70 -13.55 8.59
N TYR A 253 -17.35 -13.73 9.87
CA TYR A 253 -16.89 -12.68 10.79
C TYR A 253 -15.43 -12.89 11.25
N LYS A 254 -14.68 -13.82 10.64
CA LYS A 254 -13.28 -14.10 11.00
C LYS A 254 -12.27 -13.08 10.46
N LEU A 255 -12.63 -12.30 9.43
CA LEU A 255 -11.87 -11.14 8.95
C LEU A 255 -12.81 -9.94 8.90
N HIS A 256 -12.44 -8.87 9.58
CA HIS A 256 -13.21 -7.63 9.71
C HIS A 256 -12.42 -6.47 9.10
N ASP A 257 -13.10 -5.64 8.33
CA ASP A 257 -12.48 -4.51 7.63
C ASP A 257 -12.34 -3.28 8.54
N PHE A 258 -11.09 -2.91 8.87
CA PHE A 258 -10.69 -1.69 9.57
C PHE A 258 -10.09 -0.64 8.62
N GLY A 259 -10.31 -0.77 7.30
CA GLY A 259 -9.59 -0.05 6.25
C GLY A 259 -9.92 1.42 6.08
N TYR A 260 -11.05 1.90 6.59
CA TYR A 260 -11.60 3.24 6.33
C TYR A 260 -10.58 4.40 6.49
N ARG A 261 -9.82 4.40 7.60
CA ARG A 261 -8.81 5.45 7.89
C ARG A 261 -7.47 5.25 7.16
N GLY A 262 -7.28 4.13 6.46
CA GLY A 262 -6.03 3.74 5.80
C GLY A 262 -6.06 3.75 4.27
N VAL A 263 -7.16 4.17 3.64
CA VAL A 263 -7.31 4.24 2.18
C VAL A 263 -7.14 5.65 1.62
N SER A 264 -6.82 5.76 0.33
CA SER A 264 -6.50 7.04 -0.34
C SER A 264 -7.69 8.00 -0.57
N SER A 265 -8.94 7.55 -0.48
CA SER A 265 -10.11 8.45 -0.56
C SER A 265 -11.40 7.83 -0.01
N GLN A 266 -12.43 8.66 0.17
CA GLN A 266 -13.80 8.22 0.54
C GLN A 266 -14.42 7.29 -0.51
N GLU A 267 -14.14 7.51 -1.80
CA GLU A 267 -14.57 6.65 -2.90
C GLU A 267 -13.84 5.29 -2.85
N THR A 268 -12.52 5.32 -2.59
CA THR A 268 -11.69 4.14 -2.37
C THR A 268 -12.16 3.31 -1.15
N ALA A 269 -12.64 3.98 -0.09
CA ALA A 269 -13.25 3.33 1.08
C ALA A 269 -14.53 2.58 0.70
N GLY A 270 -15.47 3.25 0.03
CA GLY A 270 -16.75 2.66 -0.36
C GLY A 270 -16.59 1.45 -1.28
N ILE A 271 -15.78 1.58 -2.34
CA ILE A 271 -15.52 0.49 -3.30
C ILE A 271 -14.72 -0.65 -2.65
N GLY A 272 -13.78 -0.32 -1.75
CA GLY A 272 -12.95 -1.31 -1.06
C GLY A 272 -13.75 -2.16 -0.09
N ALA A 273 -14.51 -1.51 0.79
CA ALA A 273 -15.37 -2.20 1.75
C ALA A 273 -16.46 -3.03 1.05
N SER A 274 -17.07 -2.52 -0.03
CA SER A 274 -18.03 -3.33 -0.78
C SER A 274 -17.39 -4.56 -1.44
N ALA A 275 -16.15 -4.44 -1.91
CA ALA A 275 -15.36 -5.56 -2.44
C ALA A 275 -14.85 -6.52 -1.35
N HIS A 276 -14.71 -6.11 -0.10
CA HIS A 276 -14.46 -7.03 1.01
C HIS A 276 -15.73 -7.82 1.37
N LEU A 277 -16.88 -7.13 1.46
CA LEU A 277 -18.18 -7.68 1.88
C LEU A 277 -18.77 -8.75 0.94
N VAL A 278 -18.26 -8.92 -0.29
CA VAL A 278 -18.65 -10.08 -1.12
C VAL A 278 -18.12 -11.42 -0.56
N ASN A 279 -17.23 -11.38 0.45
CA ASN A 279 -16.67 -12.56 1.11
C ASN A 279 -17.03 -12.64 2.62
N PHE A 280 -17.09 -11.52 3.33
CA PHE A 280 -17.28 -11.45 4.79
C PHE A 280 -18.43 -10.50 5.15
N LYS A 281 -18.83 -10.47 6.42
CA LYS A 281 -19.92 -9.64 6.95
C LYS A 281 -19.46 -8.59 7.97
N GLY A 282 -18.17 -8.53 8.32
CA GLY A 282 -17.63 -7.57 9.30
C GLY A 282 -16.96 -6.35 8.65
N THR A 283 -17.41 -5.13 8.95
CA THR A 283 -16.72 -3.89 8.51
C THR A 283 -17.04 -2.69 9.40
N ASP A 284 -16.03 -1.87 9.67
CA ASP A 284 -16.18 -0.51 10.22
C ASP A 284 -16.16 0.57 9.12
N THR A 285 -15.88 0.19 7.87
CA THR A 285 -15.86 1.07 6.70
C THR A 285 -17.28 1.29 6.17
N VAL A 286 -18.07 2.06 6.93
CA VAL A 286 -19.51 2.33 6.68
C VAL A 286 -19.81 2.78 5.24
N ALA A 287 -18.87 3.44 4.55
CA ALA A 287 -18.98 3.81 3.14
C ALA A 287 -19.38 2.63 2.21
N GLY A 288 -18.93 1.40 2.50
CA GLY A 288 -19.27 0.21 1.71
C GLY A 288 -20.75 -0.12 1.70
N ILE A 289 -21.45 0.09 2.83
CA ILE A 289 -22.89 -0.10 2.95
C ILE A 289 -23.64 0.87 2.02
N GLY A 290 -23.19 2.13 1.95
CA GLY A 290 -23.74 3.15 1.06
C GLY A 290 -23.55 2.80 -0.43
N VAL A 291 -22.35 2.33 -0.81
CA VAL A 291 -22.06 1.88 -2.19
C VAL A 291 -22.94 0.70 -2.58
N ILE A 292 -23.02 -0.35 -1.74
CA ILE A 292 -23.85 -1.52 -2.03
C ILE A 292 -25.32 -1.12 -2.18
N LYS A 293 -25.85 -0.29 -1.27
CA LYS A 293 -27.26 0.14 -1.30
C LYS A 293 -27.60 1.05 -2.49
N LYS A 294 -26.68 1.90 -2.98
CA LYS A 294 -26.90 2.77 -4.17
C LYS A 294 -26.73 2.02 -5.50
N TYR A 295 -25.89 0.98 -5.57
CA TYR A 295 -25.42 0.42 -6.85
C TYR A 295 -25.69 -1.08 -7.07
N TYR A 296 -26.03 -1.86 -6.04
CA TYR A 296 -26.28 -3.31 -6.14
C TYR A 296 -27.61 -3.73 -5.50
N GLY A 297 -27.91 -3.22 -4.31
CA GLY A 297 -29.03 -3.66 -3.48
C GLY A 297 -28.78 -5.00 -2.79
N THR A 298 -29.47 -5.18 -1.67
CA THR A 298 -29.49 -6.38 -0.84
C THR A 298 -30.93 -6.71 -0.44
N LYS A 299 -31.22 -7.99 -0.24
CA LYS A 299 -32.45 -8.45 0.41
C LYS A 299 -32.49 -8.02 1.89
N ASP A 300 -31.37 -8.18 2.59
CA ASP A 300 -31.24 -7.77 3.99
C ASP A 300 -31.01 -6.24 4.10
N PRO A 301 -31.38 -5.59 5.21
CA PRO A 301 -31.33 -4.12 5.33
C PRO A 301 -29.93 -3.49 5.17
N VAL A 302 -28.88 -4.26 5.50
CA VAL A 302 -27.46 -3.94 5.32
C VAL A 302 -26.66 -5.20 4.93
N PRO A 303 -25.58 -5.07 4.13
CA PRO A 303 -24.70 -6.17 3.74
C PRO A 303 -23.65 -6.55 4.79
N GLY A 304 -23.42 -5.69 5.79
CA GLY A 304 -22.32 -5.81 6.74
C GLY A 304 -22.66 -5.19 8.10
N PHE A 305 -21.95 -5.65 9.12
CA PHE A 305 -22.24 -5.44 10.54
C PHE A 305 -20.95 -5.11 11.30
N SER A 306 -21.10 -4.52 12.48
CA SER A 306 -20.02 -4.37 13.46
C SER A 306 -20.60 -4.43 14.88
N VAL A 307 -19.73 -4.38 15.88
CA VAL A 307 -20.03 -4.47 17.31
C VAL A 307 -19.37 -3.31 18.06
N PRO A 308 -19.84 -2.93 19.27
CA PRO A 308 -19.18 -1.90 20.06
C PRO A 308 -17.69 -2.23 20.30
N ALA A 309 -16.83 -1.24 20.02
CA ALA A 309 -15.39 -1.38 20.14
C ALA A 309 -14.77 -0.13 20.77
N ALA A 310 -13.74 -0.34 21.61
CA ALA A 310 -12.87 0.71 22.11
C ALA A 310 -11.71 0.98 21.14
N GLU A 311 -11.25 2.23 21.10
CA GLU A 311 -9.93 2.61 20.57
C GLU A 311 -9.11 3.29 21.68
N HIS A 312 -7.79 3.45 21.49
CA HIS A 312 -6.89 3.88 22.56
C HIS A 312 -7.34 5.17 23.24
N SER A 313 -7.92 6.12 22.49
CA SER A 313 -8.45 7.38 23.04
C SER A 313 -9.48 7.17 24.17
N THR A 314 -10.37 6.17 24.05
CA THR A 314 -11.41 5.89 25.05
C THR A 314 -10.87 5.18 26.30
N ILE A 315 -9.65 4.64 26.23
CA ILE A 315 -8.92 4.06 27.36
C ILE A 315 -8.02 5.13 28.01
N THR A 316 -7.15 5.77 27.23
CA THR A 316 -6.15 6.71 27.74
C THR A 316 -6.75 7.99 28.31
N ALA A 317 -7.97 8.36 27.93
CA ALA A 317 -8.69 9.49 28.51
C ALA A 317 -8.98 9.37 30.03
N TRP A 318 -8.92 8.16 30.59
CA TRP A 318 -9.03 7.92 32.03
C TRP A 318 -7.71 8.16 32.78
N GLY A 319 -6.58 8.23 32.06
CA GLY A 319 -5.23 8.18 32.64
C GLY A 319 -4.73 6.75 32.83
N LYS A 320 -3.41 6.59 32.99
CA LYS A 320 -2.77 5.26 33.03
C LYS A 320 -3.20 4.40 34.20
N ASP A 321 -3.26 4.99 35.39
CA ASP A 321 -3.57 4.28 36.63
C ASP A 321 -5.06 3.86 36.73
N HIS A 322 -5.87 4.28 35.75
CA HIS A 322 -7.30 4.01 35.63
C HIS A 322 -7.67 3.14 34.41
N GLU A 323 -6.72 2.43 33.78
CA GLU A 323 -7.02 1.49 32.68
C GLU A 323 -8.08 0.45 33.08
N LYS A 324 -8.00 -0.06 34.32
CA LYS A 324 -9.04 -0.93 34.92
C LYS A 324 -10.40 -0.27 34.94
N ASP A 325 -10.49 1.03 35.28
CA ASP A 325 -11.77 1.74 35.38
C ASP A 325 -12.39 1.99 34.00
N ALA A 326 -11.57 2.28 32.98
CA ALA A 326 -11.98 2.37 31.59
C ALA A 326 -12.56 1.04 31.08
N PHE A 327 -11.84 -0.06 31.32
CA PHE A 327 -12.26 -1.42 30.97
C PHE A 327 -13.57 -1.82 31.68
N GLU A 328 -13.66 -1.55 32.99
CA GLU A 328 -14.81 -1.82 33.83
C GLU A 328 -16.04 -0.99 33.42
N HIS A 329 -15.84 0.26 33.00
CA HIS A 329 -16.89 1.10 32.44
C HIS A 329 -17.43 0.52 31.12
N ILE A 330 -16.55 0.29 30.14
CA ILE A 330 -16.94 -0.12 28.78
C ILE A 330 -17.64 -1.49 28.79
N ILE A 331 -17.13 -2.46 29.56
CA ILE A 331 -17.74 -3.80 29.64
C ILE A 331 -19.13 -3.78 30.30
N LYS A 332 -19.43 -2.77 31.14
CA LYS A 332 -20.74 -2.53 31.75
C LYS A 332 -21.70 -1.73 30.85
N GLN A 333 -21.20 -0.83 29.99
CA GLN A 333 -22.05 -0.15 28.99
C GLN A 333 -22.55 -1.10 27.91
N PHE A 334 -21.77 -2.14 27.58
CA PHE A 334 -22.11 -3.15 26.57
C PHE A 334 -22.23 -4.55 27.19
N PRO A 335 -23.24 -4.83 28.04
CA PRO A 335 -23.34 -6.09 28.77
C PRO A 335 -23.87 -7.26 27.93
N SER A 336 -24.73 -6.97 26.94
CA SER A 336 -25.56 -7.97 26.23
C SER A 336 -25.25 -8.09 24.73
N VAL A 337 -24.10 -7.60 24.29
CA VAL A 337 -23.58 -7.69 22.91
C VAL A 337 -22.08 -7.99 22.96
N PRO A 338 -21.46 -8.53 21.89
CA PRO A 338 -20.00 -8.66 21.84
C PRO A 338 -19.36 -7.28 22.00
N VAL A 339 -18.25 -7.18 22.74
CA VAL A 339 -17.54 -5.92 22.93
C VAL A 339 -16.04 -6.10 22.74
N SER A 340 -15.45 -5.35 21.81
CA SER A 340 -14.01 -5.38 21.55
C SER A 340 -13.30 -4.30 22.38
N ILE A 341 -12.35 -4.69 23.24
CA ILE A 341 -11.62 -3.71 24.06
C ILE A 341 -10.12 -3.80 23.77
N VAL A 342 -9.59 -2.71 23.20
CA VAL A 342 -8.15 -2.55 22.99
C VAL A 342 -7.44 -2.53 24.34
N SER A 343 -6.50 -3.46 24.49
CA SER A 343 -5.95 -3.83 25.79
C SER A 343 -4.43 -3.64 25.86
N ASP A 344 -3.83 -2.91 24.92
CA ASP A 344 -2.38 -2.72 24.80
C ASP A 344 -1.93 -1.27 24.97
N SER A 345 -2.78 -0.39 25.52
CA SER A 345 -2.48 1.04 25.73
C SER A 345 -1.22 1.28 26.55
N TYR A 346 -0.86 0.36 27.45
CA TYR A 346 0.35 0.42 28.26
C TYR A 346 1.12 -0.92 28.35
N ASP A 347 0.44 -2.03 28.66
CA ASP A 347 1.02 -3.39 28.65
C ASP A 347 -0.07 -4.45 28.45
N ILE A 348 -0.12 -5.05 27.26
CA ILE A 348 -1.06 -6.10 26.88
C ILE A 348 -1.00 -7.35 27.79
N TYR A 349 0.16 -7.68 28.32
CA TYR A 349 0.33 -8.87 29.16
C TYR A 349 -0.20 -8.60 30.58
N ASN A 350 0.06 -7.42 31.13
CA ASN A 350 -0.54 -6.98 32.39
C ASN A 350 -2.07 -6.85 32.27
N ALA A 351 -2.56 -6.22 31.21
CA ALA A 351 -3.98 -6.10 30.94
C ALA A 351 -4.69 -7.47 30.85
N CYS A 352 -4.07 -8.45 30.18
CA CYS A 352 -4.62 -9.81 30.08
C CYS A 352 -4.52 -10.60 31.40
N GLU A 353 -3.39 -10.53 32.13
CA GLU A 353 -3.17 -11.38 33.31
C GLU A 353 -3.83 -10.82 34.57
N LYS A 354 -3.69 -9.51 34.79
CA LYS A 354 -4.10 -8.82 36.03
C LYS A 354 -5.45 -8.15 35.89
N ILE A 355 -5.61 -7.25 34.92
CA ILE A 355 -6.86 -6.47 34.80
C ILE A 355 -8.01 -7.38 34.39
N TRP A 356 -7.89 -8.11 33.27
CA TRP A 356 -8.92 -9.06 32.84
C TRP A 356 -8.90 -10.38 33.63
N GLY A 357 -7.71 -10.90 33.94
CA GLY A 357 -7.54 -12.21 34.56
C GLY A 357 -7.69 -12.26 36.09
N GLU A 358 -7.64 -11.13 36.78
CA GLU A 358 -7.78 -11.02 38.25
C GLU A 358 -8.89 -10.01 38.61
N ASP A 359 -8.66 -8.71 38.42
CA ASP A 359 -9.54 -7.64 38.93
C ASP A 359 -10.97 -7.69 38.36
N LEU A 360 -11.09 -7.78 37.03
CA LEU A 360 -12.36 -7.73 36.32
C LEU A 360 -12.87 -9.12 35.91
N ARG A 361 -12.17 -10.20 36.30
CA ARG A 361 -12.48 -11.59 35.90
C ARG A 361 -13.95 -11.94 36.13
N THR A 362 -14.47 -11.60 37.30
CA THR A 362 -15.87 -11.85 37.70
C THR A 362 -16.91 -11.13 36.82
N LEU A 363 -16.54 -10.06 36.12
CA LEU A 363 -17.40 -9.41 35.12
C LEU A 363 -17.34 -10.12 33.77
N VAL A 364 -16.17 -10.64 33.38
CA VAL A 364 -15.98 -11.41 32.14
C VAL A 364 -16.72 -12.75 32.20
N GLU A 365 -16.59 -13.49 33.31
CA GLU A 365 -17.22 -14.80 33.50
C GLU A 365 -18.77 -14.75 33.57
N LYS A 366 -19.35 -13.56 33.78
CA LYS A 366 -20.81 -13.34 33.82
C LYS A 366 -21.44 -13.05 32.47
N ARG A 367 -20.66 -12.92 31.39
CA ARG A 367 -21.19 -12.60 30.05
C ARG A 367 -21.72 -13.86 29.35
N SER A 368 -22.66 -13.70 28.42
CA SER A 368 -23.17 -14.82 27.62
C SER A 368 -22.21 -15.20 26.49
N ALA A 369 -22.42 -16.37 25.91
CA ALA A 369 -21.71 -16.83 24.71
C ALA A 369 -21.94 -15.90 23.50
N ASP A 370 -23.11 -15.27 23.43
CA ASP A 370 -23.51 -14.33 22.37
C ASP A 370 -22.97 -12.91 22.58
N ALA A 371 -22.46 -12.62 23.78
CA ALA A 371 -21.97 -11.30 24.18
C ALA A 371 -20.51 -11.32 24.72
N PRO A 372 -19.54 -11.98 24.06
CA PRO A 372 -18.21 -12.15 24.60
C PRO A 372 -17.44 -10.82 24.76
N LEU A 373 -16.52 -10.79 25.72
CA LEU A 373 -15.40 -9.87 25.67
C LEU A 373 -14.45 -10.31 24.55
N VAL A 374 -14.09 -9.39 23.66
CA VAL A 374 -13.09 -9.62 22.61
C VAL A 374 -11.86 -8.78 22.94
N VAL A 375 -10.82 -9.43 23.48
CA VAL A 375 -9.56 -8.76 23.85
C VAL A 375 -8.80 -8.41 22.58
N ARG A 376 -8.43 -7.13 22.41
CA ARG A 376 -7.70 -6.65 21.22
C ARG A 376 -6.26 -6.22 21.57
N PRO A 377 -5.24 -7.02 21.23
CA PRO A 377 -3.90 -6.52 20.92
C PRO A 377 -3.88 -5.74 19.59
N ASP A 378 -3.09 -4.67 19.54
CA ASP A 378 -2.92 -3.77 18.40
C ASP A 378 -1.44 -3.38 18.15
N SER A 379 -0.50 -4.17 18.69
CA SER A 379 0.95 -3.91 18.61
C SER A 379 1.83 -5.16 18.87
N GLY A 380 3.12 -5.03 18.56
CA GLY A 380 4.15 -6.07 18.75
C GLY A 380 4.34 -6.96 17.51
N ASN A 381 4.86 -8.17 17.70
CA ASN A 381 4.85 -9.19 16.63
C ASN A 381 3.47 -9.87 16.64
N PRO A 382 2.66 -9.81 15.56
CA PRO A 382 1.31 -10.36 15.55
C PRO A 382 1.22 -11.86 15.92
N LEU A 383 2.22 -12.67 15.58
CA LEU A 383 2.24 -14.09 15.95
C LEU A 383 2.56 -14.28 17.45
N ASP A 384 3.65 -13.67 17.91
CA ASP A 384 4.15 -13.87 19.28
C ASP A 384 3.20 -13.25 20.31
N THR A 385 2.64 -12.06 20.01
CA THR A 385 1.61 -11.41 20.83
C THR A 385 0.36 -12.27 20.92
N VAL A 386 -0.19 -12.78 19.80
CA VAL A 386 -1.38 -13.65 19.83
C VAL A 386 -1.15 -14.93 20.64
N LEU A 387 -0.02 -15.62 20.44
CA LEU A 387 0.29 -16.84 21.19
C LEU A 387 0.40 -16.57 22.69
N LYS A 388 1.15 -15.53 23.09
CA LYS A 388 1.34 -15.17 24.50
C LYS A 388 0.06 -14.66 25.16
N VAL A 389 -0.79 -13.91 24.46
CA VAL A 389 -2.13 -13.51 24.94
C VAL A 389 -3.02 -14.73 25.16
N LEU A 390 -3.08 -15.67 24.21
CA LEU A 390 -3.85 -16.91 24.37
C LEU A 390 -3.33 -17.77 25.53
N GLU A 391 -2.01 -17.84 25.74
CA GLU A 391 -1.42 -18.55 26.89
C GLU A 391 -1.72 -17.89 28.25
N ILE A 392 -1.72 -16.55 28.32
CA ILE A 392 -2.12 -15.84 29.54
C ILE A 392 -3.60 -16.05 29.80
N LEU A 393 -4.47 -15.77 28.82
CA LEU A 393 -5.91 -15.96 28.97
C LEU A 393 -6.25 -17.41 29.30
N GLY A 394 -5.58 -18.40 28.70
CA GLY A 394 -5.77 -19.81 29.03
C GLY A 394 -5.31 -20.24 30.43
N LYS A 395 -4.44 -19.48 31.10
CA LYS A 395 -4.07 -19.70 32.52
C LYS A 395 -5.07 -19.06 33.48
N LYS A 396 -5.72 -17.96 33.09
CA LYS A 396 -6.68 -17.20 33.91
C LYS A 396 -8.13 -17.66 33.74
N PHE A 397 -8.48 -18.08 32.51
CA PHE A 397 -9.75 -18.63 32.08
C PHE A 397 -9.50 -20.01 31.45
N PRO A 398 -9.55 -21.11 32.24
CA PRO A 398 -9.16 -22.44 31.78
C PRO A 398 -9.91 -22.86 30.50
N PRO A 399 -9.20 -23.18 29.40
CA PRO A 399 -9.83 -23.63 28.17
C PRO A 399 -10.27 -25.09 28.30
N PHE A 400 -11.26 -25.47 27.50
CA PHE A 400 -11.59 -26.88 27.25
C PHE A 400 -10.95 -27.34 25.94
N GLU A 401 -10.85 -28.66 25.75
CA GLU A 401 -10.42 -29.24 24.48
C GLU A 401 -11.65 -29.53 23.62
N ASN A 402 -11.63 -29.08 22.36
CA ASN A 402 -12.72 -29.33 21.41
C ASN A 402 -12.61 -30.72 20.76
N SER A 403 -13.60 -31.09 19.94
CA SER A 403 -13.69 -32.40 19.26
C SER A 403 -12.56 -32.69 18.25
N ARG A 404 -11.60 -31.77 18.05
CA ARG A 404 -10.42 -31.92 17.18
C ARG A 404 -9.09 -31.97 17.94
N GLY A 405 -9.09 -31.89 19.28
CA GLY A 405 -7.86 -31.87 20.07
C GLY A 405 -7.15 -30.52 20.06
N TYR A 406 -7.93 -29.42 20.11
CA TYR A 406 -7.44 -28.04 20.22
C TYR A 406 -8.12 -27.32 21.38
N LYS A 407 -7.34 -26.47 22.07
CA LYS A 407 -7.79 -25.61 23.16
C LYS A 407 -8.76 -24.54 22.66
N LEU A 408 -9.88 -24.40 23.36
CA LEU A 408 -10.90 -23.40 23.15
C LEU A 408 -11.19 -22.68 24.47
N LEU A 409 -11.01 -21.36 24.48
CA LEU A 409 -11.35 -20.49 25.60
C LEU A 409 -12.86 -20.56 25.91
N PRO A 410 -13.27 -20.35 27.17
CA PRO A 410 -14.69 -20.23 27.53
C PRO A 410 -15.45 -19.26 26.61
N PRO A 411 -16.72 -19.53 26.28
CA PRO A 411 -17.39 -18.86 25.15
C PRO A 411 -17.57 -17.35 25.34
N TYR A 412 -17.55 -16.86 26.58
CA TYR A 412 -17.64 -15.44 26.94
C TYR A 412 -16.36 -14.62 26.69
N ILE A 413 -15.24 -15.24 26.27
CA ILE A 413 -13.99 -14.51 25.96
C ILE A 413 -13.35 -14.98 24.65
N ARG A 414 -12.95 -14.02 23.81
CA ARG A 414 -12.29 -14.21 22.51
C ARG A 414 -11.18 -13.18 22.31
N VAL A 415 -10.41 -13.32 21.23
CA VAL A 415 -9.32 -12.40 20.85
C VAL A 415 -9.59 -11.81 19.46
N ILE A 416 -9.21 -10.56 19.21
CA ILE A 416 -9.10 -10.00 17.86
C ILE A 416 -7.73 -9.36 17.65
N GLN A 417 -6.95 -9.85 16.69
CA GLN A 417 -5.70 -9.21 16.27
C GLN A 417 -6.03 -8.12 15.25
N GLY A 418 -5.82 -6.85 15.58
CA GLY A 418 -6.13 -5.71 14.70
C GLY A 418 -4.93 -5.19 13.88
N ASP A 419 -3.72 -5.29 14.44
CA ASP A 419 -2.49 -4.78 13.83
C ASP A 419 -1.71 -5.83 13.02
N GLY A 420 -0.94 -5.37 12.04
CA GLY A 420 0.02 -6.16 11.29
C GLY A 420 -0.56 -7.24 10.36
N VAL A 421 -1.89 -7.39 10.31
CA VAL A 421 -2.57 -8.42 9.52
C VAL A 421 -2.52 -8.09 8.02
N ASP A 422 -1.76 -8.87 7.25
CA ASP A 422 -1.95 -9.06 5.81
C ASP A 422 -2.06 -10.56 5.50
N ILE A 423 -2.32 -10.92 4.24
CA ILE A 423 -2.52 -12.32 3.84
C ILE A 423 -1.38 -13.29 4.24
N ASN A 424 -0.15 -12.79 4.42
CA ASN A 424 1.01 -13.58 4.82
C ASN A 424 1.07 -13.74 6.35
N THR A 425 0.91 -12.65 7.11
CA THR A 425 0.93 -12.70 8.58
C THR A 425 -0.32 -13.40 9.12
N LEU A 426 -1.48 -13.25 8.49
CA LEU A 426 -2.68 -14.05 8.75
C LEU A 426 -2.38 -15.56 8.68
N GLN A 427 -1.73 -16.00 7.59
CA GLN A 427 -1.32 -17.39 7.38
C GLN A 427 -0.27 -17.84 8.41
N GLU A 428 0.62 -16.96 8.85
CA GLU A 428 1.62 -17.26 9.89
C GLU A 428 0.98 -17.40 11.28
N ILE A 429 0.02 -16.55 11.63
CA ILE A 429 -0.70 -16.60 12.91
C ILE A 429 -1.54 -17.88 13.02
N VAL A 430 -2.35 -18.23 12.02
CA VAL A 430 -3.21 -19.44 12.11
C VAL A 430 -2.41 -20.75 12.09
N GLU A 431 -1.29 -20.79 11.37
CA GLU A 431 -0.35 -21.93 11.39
C GLU A 431 0.37 -22.02 12.75
N GLY A 432 0.75 -20.88 13.33
CA GLY A 432 1.35 -20.80 14.67
C GLY A 432 0.38 -21.25 15.77
N MET A 433 -0.86 -20.78 15.74
CA MET A 433 -1.92 -21.21 16.66
C MET A 433 -2.17 -22.72 16.57
N LYS A 434 -2.30 -23.26 15.35
CA LYS A 434 -2.45 -24.70 15.11
C LYS A 434 -1.30 -25.51 15.74
N LYS A 435 -0.05 -25.10 15.53
CA LYS A 435 1.13 -25.75 16.16
C LYS A 435 1.07 -25.75 17.68
N HIS A 436 0.64 -24.66 18.29
CA HIS A 436 0.49 -24.51 19.75
C HIS A 436 -0.86 -25.04 20.28
N ARG A 437 -1.58 -25.86 19.49
CA ARG A 437 -2.88 -26.48 19.84
C ARG A 437 -3.96 -25.49 20.25
N TRP A 438 -3.98 -24.29 19.67
CA TRP A 438 -5.07 -23.32 19.80
C TRP A 438 -6.02 -23.39 18.62
N SER A 439 -7.33 -23.48 18.87
CA SER A 439 -8.33 -23.45 17.80
C SER A 439 -8.47 -22.06 17.19
N ILE A 440 -8.76 -21.98 15.89
CA ILE A 440 -9.07 -20.69 15.23
C ILE A 440 -10.44 -20.14 15.66
N GLU A 441 -11.27 -20.94 16.32
CA GLU A 441 -12.51 -20.48 16.99
C GLU A 441 -12.23 -19.32 17.97
N ASN A 442 -11.07 -19.33 18.64
CA ASN A 442 -10.68 -18.34 19.65
C ASN A 442 -10.49 -16.91 19.11
N ILE A 443 -10.13 -16.76 17.83
CA ILE A 443 -9.62 -15.51 17.26
C ILE A 443 -10.45 -15.01 16.08
N SER A 444 -10.61 -13.70 15.94
CA SER A 444 -10.92 -13.03 14.68
C SER A 444 -9.78 -12.07 14.30
N PHE A 445 -9.77 -11.57 13.08
CA PHE A 445 -8.75 -10.65 12.58
C PHE A 445 -9.39 -9.35 12.12
N GLY A 446 -8.85 -8.22 12.57
CA GLY A 446 -9.05 -6.93 11.92
C GLY A 446 -7.96 -6.72 10.88
N SER A 447 -8.28 -6.13 9.72
CA SER A 447 -7.25 -5.71 8.77
C SER A 447 -7.63 -4.39 8.11
N GLY A 448 -6.74 -3.42 8.19
CA GLY A 448 -6.93 -2.08 7.66
C GLY A 448 -6.23 -1.85 6.31
N GLY A 449 -5.17 -1.05 6.32
CA GLY A 449 -4.43 -0.67 5.11
C GLY A 449 -3.92 -1.85 4.28
N ALA A 450 -3.68 -3.02 4.89
CA ALA A 450 -3.29 -4.24 4.19
C ALA A 450 -4.43 -4.91 3.38
N LEU A 451 -5.67 -4.76 3.83
CA LEU A 451 -6.85 -5.33 3.18
C LEU A 451 -7.29 -4.47 1.99
N LEU A 452 -7.30 -3.14 2.17
CA LEU A 452 -7.80 -2.20 1.16
C LEU A 452 -6.70 -1.46 0.37
N GLN A 453 -5.64 -0.95 1.01
CA GLN A 453 -4.71 0.00 0.37
C GLN A 453 -3.39 -0.60 -0.16
N LYS A 454 -2.87 -1.68 0.44
CA LYS A 454 -1.58 -2.34 0.11
C LYS A 454 -1.65 -3.19 -1.18
N LEU A 455 -2.45 -2.75 -2.16
CA LEU A 455 -2.81 -3.48 -3.38
C LEU A 455 -2.51 -2.62 -4.61
N THR A 456 -2.14 -3.27 -5.72
CA THR A 456 -1.83 -2.58 -6.98
C THR A 456 -2.35 -3.35 -8.19
N ARG A 457 -2.62 -2.64 -9.29
CA ARG A 457 -3.08 -3.21 -10.58
C ARG A 457 -2.22 -4.40 -11.06
N ASP A 458 -0.92 -4.37 -10.77
CA ASP A 458 0.04 -5.40 -11.16
C ASP A 458 0.20 -6.58 -10.20
N LEU A 459 -0.58 -6.64 -9.11
CA LEU A 459 -0.70 -7.84 -8.28
C LEU A 459 -1.35 -8.99 -9.06
N LEU A 460 -2.42 -8.67 -9.80
CA LEU A 460 -3.17 -9.58 -10.70
C LEU A 460 -2.87 -9.33 -12.19
N ASN A 461 -2.13 -8.26 -12.50
CA ASN A 461 -1.82 -7.79 -13.86
C ASN A 461 -3.09 -7.48 -14.68
N CYS A 462 -4.04 -6.81 -14.04
CA CYS A 462 -5.24 -6.26 -14.65
C CYS A 462 -4.86 -5.32 -15.82
N SER A 463 -5.43 -5.55 -17.00
CA SER A 463 -5.07 -4.84 -18.24
C SER A 463 -6.21 -4.84 -19.26
N PHE A 464 -6.52 -3.66 -19.79
CA PHE A 464 -7.39 -3.45 -20.96
C PHE A 464 -6.54 -3.34 -22.23
N LYS A 465 -6.89 -3.95 -23.37
CA LYS A 465 -6.17 -3.81 -24.65
C LYS A 465 -7.11 -3.93 -25.85
N CYS A 466 -6.80 -3.25 -26.94
CA CYS A 466 -7.40 -3.53 -28.25
C CYS A 466 -6.93 -4.90 -28.77
N SER A 467 -7.86 -5.66 -29.36
CA SER A 467 -7.58 -6.94 -30.03
C SER A 467 -8.18 -7.04 -31.43
N TYR A 468 -9.14 -6.19 -31.80
CA TYR A 468 -9.76 -6.18 -33.12
C TYR A 468 -10.12 -4.76 -33.55
N VAL A 469 -9.93 -4.47 -34.84
CA VAL A 469 -10.40 -3.23 -35.49
C VAL A 469 -11.09 -3.56 -36.80
N VAL A 470 -11.92 -2.64 -37.28
CA VAL A 470 -12.40 -2.65 -38.68
C VAL A 470 -11.87 -1.40 -39.37
N THR A 471 -11.11 -1.57 -40.45
CA THR A 471 -10.48 -0.49 -41.20
C THR A 471 -10.66 -0.74 -42.70
N ASN A 472 -11.10 0.26 -43.47
CA ASN A 472 -11.54 0.11 -44.87
C ASN A 472 -12.60 -0.99 -45.05
N GLY A 473 -13.47 -1.21 -44.06
CA GLY A 473 -14.48 -2.28 -44.04
C GLY A 473 -13.94 -3.68 -43.74
N LEU A 474 -12.62 -3.87 -43.65
CA LEU A 474 -12.00 -5.17 -43.35
C LEU A 474 -11.71 -5.32 -41.85
N GLY A 475 -12.08 -6.47 -41.29
CA GLY A 475 -11.77 -6.85 -39.92
C GLY A 475 -10.32 -7.29 -39.77
N VAL A 476 -9.60 -6.74 -38.79
CA VAL A 476 -8.18 -7.04 -38.55
C VAL A 476 -7.95 -7.43 -37.09
N ASN A 477 -7.38 -8.62 -36.89
CA ASN A 477 -6.95 -9.12 -35.59
C ASN A 477 -5.63 -8.43 -35.20
N VAL A 478 -5.68 -7.52 -34.23
CA VAL A 478 -4.51 -6.76 -33.73
C VAL A 478 -4.04 -7.29 -32.38
N PHE A 479 -2.75 -7.12 -32.08
CA PHE A 479 -2.16 -7.52 -30.81
C PHE A 479 -0.81 -6.83 -30.60
N LYS A 480 -0.28 -6.89 -29.38
CA LYS A 480 1.13 -6.60 -29.08
C LYS A 480 1.84 -7.85 -28.57
N ASP A 481 3.11 -8.03 -28.95
CA ASP A 481 3.97 -9.11 -28.45
C ASP A 481 5.39 -8.56 -28.16
N PRO A 482 5.64 -7.99 -26.96
CA PRO A 482 6.92 -7.37 -26.66
C PRO A 482 8.04 -8.41 -26.47
N VAL A 483 9.01 -8.43 -27.38
CA VAL A 483 10.13 -9.40 -27.41
C VAL A 483 10.91 -9.54 -26.09
N ALA A 484 10.94 -8.49 -25.26
CA ALA A 484 11.61 -8.48 -23.96
C ALA A 484 10.74 -8.98 -22.78
N ASP A 485 9.42 -9.18 -22.97
CA ASP A 485 8.52 -9.69 -21.93
C ASP A 485 7.30 -10.40 -22.56
N PRO A 486 7.39 -11.71 -22.84
CA PRO A 486 6.28 -12.49 -23.40
C PRO A 486 5.02 -12.54 -22.51
N ASN A 487 5.12 -12.23 -21.21
CA ASN A 487 3.93 -12.09 -20.35
C ASN A 487 3.10 -10.84 -20.68
N LYS A 488 3.65 -9.92 -21.49
CA LYS A 488 2.94 -8.74 -22.00
C LYS A 488 2.31 -8.94 -23.37
N ARG A 489 2.39 -10.14 -23.97
CA ARG A 489 1.61 -10.49 -25.17
C ARG A 489 0.12 -10.25 -24.94
N SER A 490 -0.63 -9.85 -25.96
CA SER A 490 -2.10 -9.70 -25.89
C SER A 490 -2.82 -10.73 -26.75
N LYS A 491 -4.06 -11.00 -26.37
CA LYS A 491 -5.03 -11.76 -27.17
C LYS A 491 -5.32 -11.07 -28.50
N LYS A 492 -5.86 -11.84 -29.45
CA LYS A 492 -6.16 -11.44 -30.84
C LYS A 492 -7.64 -11.52 -31.18
N GLY A 493 -8.11 -10.60 -32.01
CA GLY A 493 -9.43 -10.64 -32.64
C GLY A 493 -10.60 -10.43 -31.68
N ARG A 494 -11.81 -10.78 -32.15
CA ARG A 494 -13.01 -10.88 -31.32
C ARG A 494 -12.82 -12.01 -30.31
N LEU A 495 -13.20 -11.77 -29.06
CA LEU A 495 -13.06 -12.69 -27.93
C LEU A 495 -14.43 -13.12 -27.39
N SER A 496 -14.47 -14.33 -26.81
CA SER A 496 -15.60 -14.87 -26.05
C SER A 496 -15.09 -15.78 -24.93
N LEU A 497 -15.86 -15.95 -23.85
CA LEU A 497 -15.50 -16.74 -22.68
C LEU A 497 -16.42 -17.96 -22.56
N HIS A 498 -15.86 -19.16 -22.53
CA HIS A 498 -16.64 -20.40 -22.54
C HIS A 498 -16.27 -21.33 -21.38
N ARG A 499 -17.12 -22.33 -21.11
CA ARG A 499 -16.76 -23.48 -20.27
C ARG A 499 -16.15 -24.59 -21.11
N LYS A 500 -15.12 -25.23 -20.60
CA LYS A 500 -14.61 -26.51 -21.09
C LYS A 500 -15.44 -27.66 -20.53
N GLN A 501 -15.35 -28.83 -21.16
CA GLN A 501 -15.99 -30.08 -20.70
C GLN A 501 -15.57 -30.50 -19.28
N ASN A 502 -14.35 -30.16 -18.83
CA ASN A 502 -13.87 -30.42 -17.46
C ASN A 502 -14.29 -29.34 -16.43
N GLY A 503 -15.17 -28.40 -16.79
CA GLY A 503 -15.67 -27.34 -15.91
C GLY A 503 -14.84 -26.06 -15.86
N ASP A 504 -13.59 -26.11 -16.32
CA ASP A 504 -12.69 -24.95 -16.49
C ASP A 504 -13.25 -23.88 -17.43
N TYR A 505 -12.60 -22.72 -17.45
CA TYR A 505 -12.86 -21.64 -18.39
C TYR A 505 -11.85 -21.61 -19.54
N VAL A 506 -12.27 -21.14 -20.71
CA VAL A 506 -11.41 -20.83 -21.85
C VAL A 506 -11.86 -19.55 -22.55
N THR A 507 -10.92 -18.67 -22.88
CA THR A 507 -11.17 -17.54 -23.79
C THR A 507 -10.82 -17.97 -25.20
N LEU A 508 -11.82 -18.00 -26.08
CA LEU A 508 -11.60 -18.21 -27.50
C LEU A 508 -11.21 -16.88 -28.15
N GLU A 509 -10.21 -16.93 -29.01
CA GLU A 509 -9.63 -15.78 -29.71
C GLU A 509 -9.95 -15.82 -31.20
N GLU A 510 -9.69 -14.73 -31.92
CA GLU A 510 -9.78 -14.67 -33.39
C GLU A 510 -11.19 -14.98 -33.94
N GLY A 511 -12.24 -14.71 -33.16
CA GLY A 511 -13.65 -14.97 -33.52
C GLY A 511 -14.12 -16.42 -33.31
N LYS A 512 -13.29 -17.33 -32.80
CA LYS A 512 -13.60 -18.78 -32.75
C LYS A 512 -14.77 -19.18 -31.83
N GLY A 513 -15.35 -18.23 -31.07
CA GLY A 513 -16.64 -18.43 -30.40
C GLY A 513 -17.82 -18.55 -31.38
N ASP A 514 -17.71 -17.94 -32.57
CA ASP A 514 -18.72 -18.02 -33.63
C ASP A 514 -18.80 -19.43 -34.29
N LEU A 515 -17.95 -20.38 -33.85
CA LEU A 515 -17.98 -21.80 -34.23
C LEU A 515 -18.85 -22.68 -33.30
N GLU A 516 -19.30 -22.13 -32.17
CA GLU A 516 -20.17 -22.77 -31.15
C GLU A 516 -19.62 -24.07 -30.49
N GLU A 517 -18.41 -24.52 -30.83
CA GLU A 517 -17.74 -25.75 -30.33
C GLU A 517 -17.69 -25.89 -28.79
N TYR A 518 -17.72 -24.77 -28.05
CA TYR A 518 -17.64 -24.72 -26.58
C TYR A 518 -18.95 -24.26 -25.91
N GLY A 519 -20.04 -24.19 -26.68
CA GLY A 519 -21.35 -23.75 -26.21
C GLY A 519 -21.49 -22.22 -26.17
N ALA A 520 -22.25 -21.73 -25.19
CA ALA A 520 -22.63 -20.32 -25.09
C ALA A 520 -21.55 -19.45 -24.42
N ASP A 521 -21.31 -18.28 -25.01
CA ASP A 521 -20.46 -17.24 -24.42
C ASP A 521 -21.04 -16.75 -23.08
N LEU A 522 -20.17 -16.72 -22.07
CA LEU A 522 -20.46 -16.26 -20.71
C LEU A 522 -20.38 -14.73 -20.57
N LEU A 523 -19.91 -14.01 -21.61
CA LEU A 523 -19.95 -12.55 -21.66
C LEU A 523 -21.35 -12.07 -22.08
N HIS A 524 -22.11 -11.55 -21.13
CA HIS A 524 -23.41 -10.94 -21.41
C HIS A 524 -23.26 -9.44 -21.64
N THR A 525 -24.00 -8.87 -22.58
CA THR A 525 -24.14 -7.41 -22.67
C THR A 525 -24.69 -6.86 -21.36
N VAL A 526 -23.97 -5.91 -20.75
CA VAL A 526 -24.34 -5.21 -19.51
C VAL A 526 -24.61 -3.73 -19.74
N PHE A 527 -23.98 -3.14 -20.77
CA PHE A 527 -24.17 -1.75 -21.18
C PHE A 527 -24.29 -1.66 -22.70
N HIS A 528 -25.20 -0.83 -23.20
CA HIS A 528 -25.35 -0.56 -24.63
C HIS A 528 -25.95 0.85 -24.82
N ASN A 529 -25.30 1.71 -25.62
CA ASN A 529 -25.77 3.05 -26.01
C ASN A 529 -26.25 3.92 -24.81
N GLY A 530 -25.37 4.11 -23.82
CA GLY A 530 -25.66 4.86 -22.60
C GLY A 530 -26.60 4.19 -21.59
N LYS A 531 -27.12 3.00 -21.89
CA LYS A 531 -28.11 2.30 -21.04
C LYS A 531 -27.50 1.03 -20.44
N ILE A 532 -27.86 0.77 -19.20
CA ILE A 532 -27.51 -0.49 -18.51
C ILE A 532 -28.63 -1.49 -18.80
N VAL A 533 -28.27 -2.63 -19.37
CA VAL A 533 -29.23 -3.63 -19.87
C VAL A 533 -29.29 -4.89 -19.01
N LYS A 534 -28.32 -5.07 -18.11
CA LYS A 534 -28.31 -6.15 -17.12
C LYS A 534 -27.60 -5.69 -15.85
N THR A 535 -28.19 -5.98 -14.70
CA THR A 535 -27.62 -5.75 -13.37
C THR A 535 -27.62 -7.03 -12.54
N TYR A 536 -26.81 -7.06 -11.49
CA TYR A 536 -26.72 -8.12 -10.49
C TYR A 536 -26.93 -7.51 -9.10
N THR A 537 -27.68 -8.20 -8.25
CA THR A 537 -27.77 -7.85 -6.82
C THR A 537 -26.51 -8.27 -6.06
N PHE A 538 -26.33 -7.73 -4.85
CA PHE A 538 -25.20 -8.13 -4.01
C PHE A 538 -25.32 -9.59 -3.54
N ASP A 539 -26.56 -10.07 -3.32
CA ASP A 539 -26.83 -11.45 -2.92
C ASP A 539 -26.55 -12.46 -4.04
N GLU A 540 -26.86 -12.13 -5.30
CA GLU A 540 -26.45 -12.92 -6.47
C GLU A 540 -24.93 -12.96 -6.61
N THR A 541 -24.26 -11.81 -6.41
CA THR A 541 -22.80 -11.68 -6.43
C THR A 541 -22.15 -12.62 -5.40
N ILE A 542 -22.61 -12.59 -4.15
CA ILE A 542 -22.17 -13.51 -3.08
C ILE A 542 -22.46 -14.98 -3.45
N THR A 543 -23.64 -15.25 -4.02
CA THR A 543 -24.07 -16.61 -4.41
C THR A 543 -23.20 -17.19 -5.53
N LEU A 544 -22.72 -16.38 -6.47
CA LEU A 544 -21.80 -16.82 -7.53
C LEU A 544 -20.40 -17.09 -6.97
N ILE A 545 -19.94 -16.33 -5.98
CA ILE A 545 -18.67 -16.59 -5.29
C ILE A 545 -18.75 -17.87 -4.45
N SER A 546 -19.84 -18.08 -3.71
CA SER A 546 -20.01 -19.23 -2.80
C SER A 546 -20.13 -20.57 -3.55
N LYS A 547 -20.84 -20.61 -4.68
CA LYS A 547 -20.92 -21.80 -5.57
C LYS A 547 -19.54 -22.30 -6.03
N ASN A 548 -18.54 -21.42 -6.10
CA ASN A 548 -17.16 -21.76 -6.47
C ASN A 548 -16.28 -22.21 -5.28
N TYR A 549 -16.83 -22.41 -4.09
CA TYR A 549 -16.17 -23.13 -2.98
C TYR A 549 -16.55 -24.62 -2.93
N SER A 550 -17.72 -25.00 -3.44
CA SER A 550 -18.27 -26.35 -3.32
C SER A 550 -17.52 -27.43 -4.10
N VAL A 551 -16.72 -27.05 -5.10
CA VAL A 551 -16.09 -27.98 -6.05
C VAL A 551 -14.70 -28.46 -5.61
N PRO A 552 -13.76 -27.60 -5.15
CA PRO A 552 -12.41 -28.07 -4.79
C PRO A 552 -12.36 -28.78 -3.43
N TYR A 553 -13.13 -28.30 -2.45
CA TYR A 553 -12.95 -28.68 -1.04
C TYR A 553 -13.34 -30.13 -0.73
N ALA A 554 -14.14 -30.76 -1.60
CA ALA A 554 -14.47 -32.18 -1.52
C ALA A 554 -13.36 -33.09 -2.07
N MET A 555 -12.52 -32.59 -2.99
CA MET A 555 -11.43 -33.38 -3.59
C MET A 555 -10.16 -33.36 -2.73
N ASP A 556 -9.73 -32.19 -2.25
CA ASP A 556 -8.51 -32.08 -1.42
C ASP A 556 -8.58 -32.93 -0.13
N ILE A 557 -9.77 -33.08 0.45
CA ILE A 557 -10.01 -33.95 1.62
C ILE A 557 -9.91 -35.45 1.25
N ALA A 558 -10.36 -35.84 0.05
CA ALA A 558 -10.43 -37.23 -0.38
C ALA A 558 -9.04 -37.86 -0.64
N ASP A 559 -8.06 -37.08 -1.08
CA ASP A 559 -6.69 -37.57 -1.29
C ASP A 559 -5.80 -37.45 -0.04
N LEU A 560 -6.04 -36.46 0.83
CA LEU A 560 -5.40 -36.43 2.17
C LEU A 560 -5.84 -37.62 3.05
N GLY A 561 -7.06 -38.13 2.87
CA GLY A 561 -7.59 -39.29 3.60
C GLY A 561 -6.93 -40.64 3.29
N LYS A 562 -6.14 -40.77 2.20
CA LYS A 562 -5.61 -42.07 1.73
C LYS A 562 -4.20 -42.40 2.20
N ASN A 563 -3.43 -41.41 2.68
CA ASN A 563 -2.02 -41.57 3.06
C ASN A 563 -1.80 -41.75 4.58
N SER A 564 -2.84 -42.08 5.35
CA SER A 564 -2.80 -42.18 6.82
C SER A 564 -3.12 -43.57 7.38
N THR A 565 -2.94 -44.65 6.59
CA THR A 565 -3.16 -46.03 7.02
C THR A 565 -2.12 -46.99 6.42
N THR A 566 -0.95 -47.09 7.05
CA THR A 566 -0.15 -48.32 7.32
C THR A 566 1.24 -47.92 7.82
N PHE A 567 1.39 -47.76 9.14
CA PHE A 567 2.69 -47.84 9.82
C PHE A 567 2.46 -48.22 11.28
N ALA A 568 2.51 -49.52 11.58
CA ALA A 568 2.36 -50.04 12.92
C ALA A 568 3.27 -51.26 13.13
N VAL A 569 4.25 -51.10 14.03
CA VAL A 569 4.99 -52.14 14.78
C VAL A 569 5.72 -53.23 13.97
N GLY A 570 7.05 -53.24 14.10
CA GLY A 570 7.91 -54.35 13.67
C GLY A 570 9.35 -54.17 14.17
N LEU A 571 9.64 -54.60 15.39
CA LEU A 571 11.03 -54.79 15.84
C LEU A 571 11.60 -56.04 15.19
N PHE A 572 12.85 -56.01 14.73
CA PHE A 572 13.87 -57.02 15.05
C PHE A 572 15.28 -56.50 14.72
N PHE A 573 16.30 -57.11 15.33
CA PHE A 573 17.73 -56.87 15.05
C PHE A 573 18.18 -57.62 13.79
N VAL A 574 19.27 -57.19 13.14
CA VAL A 574 20.55 -57.94 12.99
C VAL A 574 21.48 -57.30 11.94
N ASP A 575 22.72 -57.04 12.38
CA ASP A 575 24.04 -56.93 11.73
C ASP A 575 24.37 -56.30 10.35
N HIS A 576 25.70 -56.10 10.22
CA HIS A 576 26.49 -55.43 9.18
C HIS A 576 26.83 -56.28 7.93
N SER A 577 27.35 -55.55 6.94
CA SER A 577 28.44 -55.92 6.00
C SER A 577 28.12 -56.48 4.60
N PRO A 578 29.02 -56.31 3.60
CA PRO A 578 28.63 -56.25 2.18
C PRO A 578 29.43 -57.16 1.20
N SER A 579 28.83 -57.39 0.02
CA SER A 579 29.46 -57.95 -1.20
C SER A 579 28.54 -57.62 -2.40
N THR A 580 28.87 -56.72 -3.34
CA THR A 580 29.81 -56.80 -4.50
C THR A 580 29.23 -57.49 -5.75
N GLU A 581 29.70 -57.04 -6.93
CA GLU A 581 29.33 -57.49 -8.31
C GLU A 581 27.89 -57.17 -8.79
N GLU A 582 27.65 -56.82 -10.06
CA GLU A 582 28.46 -56.04 -11.01
C GLU A 582 27.54 -55.28 -12.00
N THR A 583 28.06 -54.31 -12.76
CA THR A 583 27.26 -53.41 -13.63
C THR A 583 27.55 -53.64 -15.11
N PRO A 584 26.60 -53.39 -16.05
CA PRO A 584 26.53 -52.03 -16.60
C PRO A 584 25.15 -51.54 -17.09
N ASN A 585 24.82 -50.27 -16.81
CA ASN A 585 24.03 -49.42 -17.72
C ASN A 585 24.08 -47.94 -17.30
N THR A 586 25.14 -47.23 -17.71
CA THR A 586 25.45 -45.89 -17.21
C THR A 586 24.82 -44.77 -18.06
N VAL A 587 23.58 -44.37 -17.73
CA VAL A 587 23.07 -43.06 -18.15
C VAL A 587 23.90 -41.97 -17.44
N LYS A 588 24.39 -40.97 -18.19
CA LYS A 588 25.32 -39.95 -17.69
C LYS A 588 24.69 -39.04 -16.63
N LEU A 589 24.89 -39.37 -15.36
CA LEU A 589 24.64 -38.44 -14.24
C LEU A 589 25.65 -37.29 -14.29
N LEU A 590 25.18 -36.09 -14.62
CA LEU A 590 26.04 -34.92 -14.84
C LEU A 590 26.46 -34.32 -13.49
N LYS A 591 27.58 -34.78 -12.93
CA LYS A 591 28.19 -34.26 -11.70
C LYS A 591 28.56 -32.78 -11.87
N MET A 592 27.71 -31.88 -11.39
CA MET A 592 28.02 -30.45 -11.30
C MET A 592 28.89 -30.17 -10.06
N GLN A 593 30.21 -30.39 -10.19
CA GLN A 593 31.18 -30.04 -9.14
C GLN A 593 31.41 -28.52 -9.09
N THR A 594 30.54 -27.79 -8.37
CA THR A 594 30.75 -26.36 -8.06
C THR A 594 31.81 -26.17 -6.96
N GLY A 595 33.05 -26.57 -7.25
CA GLY A 595 34.19 -26.31 -6.37
C GLY A 595 34.62 -24.85 -6.45
N PHE A 596 34.75 -24.20 -5.30
CA PHE A 596 35.37 -22.87 -5.17
C PHE A 596 36.78 -22.88 -5.79
N ARG A 597 37.06 -21.96 -6.71
CA ARG A 597 38.38 -21.82 -7.37
C ARG A 597 38.85 -20.38 -7.28
N LEU A 598 39.74 -20.11 -6.33
CA LEU A 598 40.30 -18.78 -6.08
C LEU A 598 41.14 -18.29 -7.28
N ASN A 599 40.63 -17.28 -7.99
CA ASN A 599 41.30 -16.60 -9.10
C ASN A 599 41.41 -15.10 -8.81
N TRP A 600 42.64 -14.60 -8.69
CA TRP A 600 42.92 -13.18 -8.40
C TRP A 600 42.85 -12.25 -9.63
N THR A 601 42.62 -12.81 -10.84
CA THR A 601 42.62 -12.03 -12.09
C THR A 601 41.54 -10.94 -12.12
N PRO A 602 40.27 -11.16 -11.71
CA PRO A 602 39.22 -10.13 -11.78
C PRO A 602 39.48 -8.87 -10.94
N ILE A 603 40.33 -8.94 -9.89
CA ILE A 603 40.75 -7.75 -9.12
C ILE A 603 41.70 -6.85 -9.92
N LYS A 604 42.39 -7.37 -10.93
CA LYS A 604 43.22 -6.59 -11.86
C LYS A 604 42.42 -6.00 -13.03
N GLU A 605 41.17 -6.43 -13.18
CA GLU A 605 40.23 -5.93 -14.19
C GLU A 605 39.37 -4.80 -13.60
N PRO A 606 38.83 -3.87 -14.41
CA PRO A 606 38.03 -2.75 -13.91
C PRO A 606 36.85 -3.17 -13.03
N LEU A 607 36.20 -4.30 -13.35
CA LEU A 607 35.04 -4.83 -12.64
C LEU A 607 35.36 -5.13 -11.17
N GLY A 608 36.38 -5.95 -10.90
CA GLY A 608 36.78 -6.28 -9.53
C GLY A 608 37.54 -5.16 -8.83
N PHE A 609 38.39 -4.41 -9.55
CA PHE A 609 39.09 -3.26 -8.99
C PHE A 609 38.12 -2.21 -8.43
N ILE A 610 37.12 -1.80 -9.22
CA ILE A 610 36.12 -0.82 -8.77
C ILE A 610 35.31 -1.40 -7.60
N LYS A 611 35.08 -2.72 -7.54
CA LYS A 611 34.37 -3.34 -6.42
C LYS A 611 35.18 -3.33 -5.11
N VAL A 612 36.52 -3.42 -5.17
CA VAL A 612 37.40 -3.16 -4.02
C VAL A 612 37.35 -1.69 -3.59
N VAL A 613 37.33 -0.74 -4.55
CA VAL A 613 37.20 0.69 -4.23
C VAL A 613 35.86 0.96 -3.53
N GLN A 614 34.74 0.42 -4.03
CA GLN A 614 33.41 0.54 -3.39
C GLN A 614 33.38 -0.02 -1.97
N TRP A 615 34.05 -1.15 -1.74
CA TRP A 615 34.17 -1.77 -0.43
C TRP A 615 34.90 -0.82 0.55
N LEU A 616 36.04 -0.25 0.14
CA LEU A 616 36.79 0.73 0.94
C LEU A 616 35.99 2.01 1.19
N THR A 617 35.38 2.61 0.17
CA THR A 617 34.61 3.86 0.34
C THR A 617 33.34 3.67 1.16
N ALA A 618 32.74 2.48 1.17
CA ALA A 618 31.64 2.14 2.08
C ALA A 618 32.10 2.05 3.54
N VAL A 619 33.26 1.42 3.81
CA VAL A 619 33.86 1.37 5.15
C VAL A 619 34.16 2.76 5.68
N PHE A 620 34.83 3.61 4.89
CA PHE A 620 35.12 4.98 5.32
C PHE A 620 33.84 5.80 5.57
N ALA A 621 32.78 5.60 4.77
CA ALA A 621 31.49 6.28 4.99
C ALA A 621 30.83 5.89 6.32
N PHE A 622 30.67 4.59 6.64
CA PHE A 622 30.04 4.21 7.91
C PHE A 622 30.93 4.47 9.12
N ALA A 623 32.25 4.31 9.00
CA ALA A 623 33.18 4.53 10.11
C ALA A 623 33.26 6.02 10.50
N SER A 624 33.28 6.93 9.53
CA SER A 624 33.39 8.38 9.80
C SER A 624 32.11 9.01 10.34
N CYS A 625 30.93 8.47 10.01
CA CYS A 625 29.66 8.91 10.60
C CYS A 625 29.33 8.15 11.91
N GLY A 626 29.32 6.81 11.88
CA GLY A 626 28.92 5.96 13.00
C GLY A 626 29.92 5.88 14.15
N GLY A 627 31.20 6.13 13.88
CA GLY A 627 32.27 6.16 14.89
C GLY A 627 32.49 7.52 15.55
N TYR A 628 31.69 8.54 15.21
CA TYR A 628 31.93 9.90 15.69
C TYR A 628 31.36 10.17 17.09
N ALA A 629 32.21 10.78 17.92
CA ALA A 629 31.83 11.52 19.11
C ALA A 629 32.52 12.89 19.10
N GLY A 630 31.83 13.92 19.57
CA GLY A 630 32.32 15.28 19.71
C GLY A 630 31.85 15.90 21.02
N GLN A 631 32.59 16.88 21.52
CA GLN A 631 32.30 17.55 22.78
C GLN A 631 32.54 19.05 22.60
N ASN A 632 31.57 19.86 23.00
CA ASN A 632 31.71 21.31 23.06
C ASN A 632 31.95 21.76 24.51
N VAL A 633 32.64 22.89 24.69
CA VAL A 633 32.74 23.59 25.98
C VAL A 633 32.23 25.02 25.82
N ILE A 634 31.27 25.40 26.67
CA ILE A 634 30.59 26.69 26.67
C ILE A 634 30.96 27.40 27.96
N SER A 635 31.76 28.46 27.85
CA SER A 635 32.10 29.34 28.96
C SER A 635 31.04 30.42 29.16
N LEU A 636 30.60 30.60 30.40
CA LEU A 636 29.66 31.60 30.86
C LEU A 636 30.43 32.64 31.68
N SER A 637 30.57 33.84 31.13
CA SER A 637 31.28 34.97 31.76
C SER A 637 30.29 35.90 32.44
N CYS A 638 30.55 36.21 33.71
CA CYS A 638 29.56 36.83 34.60
C CYS A 638 30.15 38.02 35.37
N ASP A 639 29.57 39.21 35.20
CA ASP A 639 30.15 40.51 35.62
C ASP A 639 30.49 40.65 37.12
N ARG A 640 29.97 39.77 37.99
CA ARG A 640 30.27 39.71 39.44
C ARG A 640 30.33 38.28 40.00
N GLY A 641 30.68 37.29 39.17
CA GLY A 641 30.66 35.87 39.55
C GLY A 641 31.93 35.11 39.19
N ILE A 642 32.00 33.85 39.63
CA ILE A 642 33.00 32.89 39.13
C ILE A 642 32.52 32.42 37.75
N ASN A 643 33.39 32.51 36.74
CA ASN A 643 33.09 31.99 35.40
C ASN A 643 32.89 30.48 35.44
N ALA A 644 31.84 29.99 34.78
CA ALA A 644 31.48 28.58 34.75
C ALA A 644 31.57 28.00 33.34
N THR A 645 31.79 26.69 33.23
CA THR A 645 31.84 25.97 31.95
C THR A 645 30.80 24.86 31.93
N LEU A 646 29.92 24.89 30.94
CA LEU A 646 29.04 23.77 30.58
C LEU A 646 29.72 22.95 29.47
N SER A 647 29.49 21.64 29.44
CA SER A 647 30.00 20.79 28.35
C SER A 647 28.93 19.86 27.82
N ALA A 648 28.82 19.81 26.49
CA ALA A 648 27.81 19.02 25.79
C ALA A 648 28.52 18.00 24.90
N ALA A 649 28.44 16.73 25.29
CA ALA A 649 29.01 15.60 24.56
C ALA A 649 27.94 14.92 23.69
N PHE A 650 28.15 14.90 22.38
CA PHE A 650 27.22 14.35 21.40
C PHE A 650 27.94 13.37 20.47
N ARG A 651 27.25 12.29 20.10
CA ARG A 651 27.79 11.17 19.31
C ARG A 651 26.73 10.63 18.39
N TYR A 652 27.11 9.80 17.43
CA TYR A 652 26.14 8.97 16.69
C TYR A 652 25.22 8.22 17.68
N PRO A 653 23.88 8.20 17.47
CA PRO A 653 23.15 8.67 16.29
C PRO A 653 22.59 10.11 16.38
N PHE A 654 23.22 11.06 17.07
CA PHE A 654 22.88 12.50 17.01
C PHE A 654 21.45 12.89 17.46
N ARG A 655 20.96 12.23 18.52
CA ARG A 655 19.74 12.62 19.24
C ARG A 655 20.05 13.77 20.20
N LEU A 656 20.22 14.98 19.66
CA LEU A 656 20.70 16.14 20.43
C LEU A 656 19.68 16.57 21.51
N ASN A 657 18.40 16.36 21.25
CA ASN A 657 17.29 16.42 22.20
C ASN A 657 17.43 15.49 23.43
N GLN A 658 18.38 14.55 23.44
CA GLN A 658 18.70 13.69 24.59
C GLN A 658 20.06 14.05 25.20
N VAL A 659 20.80 15.00 24.62
CA VAL A 659 22.08 15.49 25.16
C VAL A 659 21.79 16.65 26.10
N LEU A 660 21.98 16.42 27.40
CA LEU A 660 21.90 17.45 28.44
C LEU A 660 23.01 18.50 28.24
N LEU A 661 22.61 19.77 28.40
CA LEU A 661 23.49 20.93 28.41
C LEU A 661 23.67 21.49 29.84
N VAL A 662 22.67 21.29 30.69
CA VAL A 662 22.65 21.62 32.11
C VAL A 662 22.05 20.42 32.85
N GLU A 663 22.81 19.81 33.77
CA GLU A 663 22.40 18.62 34.51
C GLU A 663 21.72 19.01 35.83
N GLY A 664 20.38 19.12 35.80
CA GLY A 664 19.55 19.57 36.92
C GLY A 664 19.47 21.09 37.12
N ASN A 665 18.76 21.52 38.16
CA ASN A 665 18.53 22.95 38.44
C ASN A 665 19.75 23.58 39.15
N ILE A 666 20.70 24.13 38.38
CA ILE A 666 21.92 24.77 38.92
C ILE A 666 21.80 26.29 38.88
N THR A 667 22.07 26.97 40.00
CA THR A 667 22.13 28.43 40.10
C THR A 667 23.49 28.98 39.65
N LEU A 668 23.65 29.22 38.35
CA LEU A 668 24.82 29.90 37.79
C LEU A 668 24.60 31.41 37.75
N CYS A 669 25.55 32.17 38.31
CA CYS A 669 25.62 33.63 38.17
C CYS A 669 24.31 34.38 38.53
N ASN A 670 23.69 34.04 39.67
CA ASN A 670 22.38 34.54 40.13
C ASN A 670 21.17 34.20 39.24
N HIS A 671 21.32 33.37 38.22
CA HIS A 671 20.21 32.80 37.44
C HIS A 671 20.07 31.30 37.72
N THR A 672 18.85 30.84 37.99
CA THR A 672 18.55 29.40 38.04
C THR A 672 18.44 28.88 36.60
N LEU A 673 19.40 28.08 36.16
CA LEU A 673 19.29 27.35 34.90
C LEU A 673 18.47 26.08 35.15
N THR A 674 17.40 25.89 34.38
CA THR A 674 16.66 24.64 34.35
C THR A 674 17.38 23.60 33.49
N GLU A 675 17.08 22.33 33.73
CA GLU A 675 17.47 21.22 32.87
C GLU A 675 17.11 21.53 31.41
N THR A 676 18.10 21.43 30.52
CA THR A 676 17.99 21.86 29.12
C THR A 676 18.79 20.91 28.22
N HIS A 677 18.23 20.60 27.04
CA HIS A 677 18.85 19.74 26.03
C HIS A 677 19.21 20.53 24.76
N LEU A 678 20.13 20.00 23.95
CA LEU A 678 20.42 20.58 22.63
C LEU A 678 19.25 20.44 21.66
N LEU A 679 19.16 21.36 20.70
CA LEU A 679 18.01 21.46 19.79
C LEU A 679 18.05 20.41 18.67
N GLY A 680 17.04 19.53 18.65
CA GLY A 680 16.69 18.67 17.52
C GLY A 680 17.09 17.19 17.64
N ASP A 681 16.52 16.36 16.77
CA ASP A 681 16.90 14.97 16.58
C ASP A 681 17.23 14.75 15.09
N PHE A 682 18.43 14.28 14.82
CA PHE A 682 18.93 14.07 13.45
C PHE A 682 19.22 12.58 13.14
N SER A 683 18.84 11.69 14.05
CA SER A 683 19.17 10.26 14.01
C SER A 683 18.70 9.54 12.77
N SER A 684 17.46 9.78 12.32
CA SER A 684 16.93 9.19 11.09
C SER A 684 17.81 9.43 9.85
N SER A 685 18.48 10.58 9.76
CA SER A 685 19.39 10.90 8.64
C SER A 685 20.74 10.20 8.74
N ALA A 686 21.27 10.06 9.95
CA ALA A 686 22.55 9.39 10.21
C ALA A 686 22.42 7.87 10.15
N GLU A 687 21.37 7.32 10.78
CA GLU A 687 21.04 5.89 10.81
C GLU A 687 20.76 5.37 9.40
N PHE A 688 20.03 6.12 8.56
CA PHE A 688 19.82 5.77 7.15
C PHE A 688 21.12 5.77 6.33
N PHE A 689 21.99 6.77 6.52
CA PHE A 689 23.29 6.85 5.84
C PHE A 689 24.21 5.68 6.21
N VAL A 690 24.33 5.39 7.51
CA VAL A 690 25.12 4.25 8.03
C VAL A 690 24.53 2.92 7.57
N ALA A 691 23.21 2.75 7.54
CA ALA A 691 22.56 1.53 7.06
C ALA A 691 22.85 1.27 5.56
N VAL A 692 22.74 2.28 4.69
CA VAL A 692 23.11 2.16 3.27
C VAL A 692 24.58 1.79 3.11
N ALA A 693 25.47 2.41 3.88
CA ALA A 693 26.90 2.14 3.86
C ALA A 693 27.27 0.72 4.32
N VAL A 694 26.65 0.20 5.39
CA VAL A 694 26.84 -1.19 5.86
C VAL A 694 26.30 -2.20 4.84
N LEU A 695 25.13 -1.96 4.27
CA LEU A 695 24.57 -2.82 3.21
C LEU A 695 25.46 -2.82 1.95
N ALA A 696 26.01 -1.67 1.57
CA ALA A 696 26.95 -1.53 0.46
C ALA A 696 28.26 -2.32 0.70
N PHE A 697 28.80 -2.26 1.92
CA PHE A 697 29.97 -3.04 2.36
C PHE A 697 29.71 -4.56 2.30
N LEU A 698 28.58 -5.02 2.86
CA LEU A 698 28.20 -6.44 2.83
C LEU A 698 28.00 -6.92 1.38
N TYR A 699 27.36 -6.12 0.53
CA TYR A 699 27.20 -6.46 -0.89
C TYR A 699 28.53 -6.55 -1.63
N CYS A 700 29.44 -5.59 -1.45
CA CYS A 700 30.75 -5.64 -2.09
C CYS A 700 31.59 -6.83 -1.60
N THR A 701 31.48 -7.20 -0.32
CA THR A 701 32.11 -8.41 0.23
C THR A 701 31.59 -9.67 -0.46
N ALA A 702 30.27 -9.81 -0.62
CA ALA A 702 29.66 -10.95 -1.32
C ALA A 702 30.01 -10.98 -2.81
N ALA A 703 29.98 -9.83 -3.50
CA ALA A 703 30.33 -9.72 -4.91
C ALA A 703 31.81 -10.07 -5.16
N LEU A 704 32.73 -9.59 -4.32
CA LEU A 704 34.15 -9.94 -4.41
C LEU A 704 34.40 -11.44 -4.17
N LEU A 705 33.67 -12.09 -3.24
CA LEU A 705 33.74 -13.55 -3.06
C LEU A 705 33.25 -14.33 -4.30
N VAL A 706 32.21 -13.83 -4.99
CA VAL A 706 31.72 -14.41 -6.24
C VAL A 706 32.73 -14.21 -7.37
N TYR A 707 33.26 -12.99 -7.56
CA TYR A 707 34.28 -12.70 -8.58
C TYR A 707 35.55 -13.53 -8.35
N LEU A 708 36.02 -13.65 -7.11
CA LEU A 708 37.25 -14.37 -6.77
C LEU A 708 37.09 -15.90 -6.81
N GLY A 709 35.96 -16.44 -6.36
CA GLY A 709 35.77 -17.89 -6.18
C GLY A 709 34.99 -18.59 -7.29
N TYR A 710 34.15 -17.84 -8.01
CA TYR A 710 33.09 -18.36 -8.87
C TYR A 710 32.92 -17.56 -10.17
N MET A 711 33.97 -16.88 -10.67
CA MET A 711 33.90 -16.05 -11.90
C MET A 711 33.30 -16.79 -13.10
N HIS A 712 33.58 -18.09 -13.23
CA HIS A 712 32.97 -18.94 -14.26
C HIS A 712 31.43 -18.99 -14.13
N VAL A 713 30.90 -19.24 -12.93
CA VAL A 713 29.44 -19.19 -12.68
C VAL A 713 28.87 -17.79 -12.90
N TYR A 714 29.64 -16.74 -12.61
CA TYR A 714 29.23 -15.35 -12.87
C TYR A 714 29.14 -15.02 -14.36
N GLN A 715 30.06 -15.52 -15.20
CA GLN A 715 30.08 -15.24 -16.65
C GLN A 715 29.22 -16.22 -17.47
N ASP A 716 29.15 -17.49 -17.08
CA ASP A 716 28.35 -18.52 -17.76
C ASP A 716 26.84 -18.37 -17.49
N SER A 717 26.44 -17.61 -16.46
CA SER A 717 25.05 -17.44 -16.05
C SER A 717 24.47 -16.06 -16.44
N ASP A 718 23.41 -16.06 -17.26
CA ASP A 718 22.60 -14.87 -17.60
C ASP A 718 22.07 -14.11 -16.37
N PHE A 719 22.01 -14.76 -15.19
CA PHE A 719 21.52 -14.16 -13.96
C PHE A 719 22.58 -13.33 -13.23
N GLY A 720 23.86 -13.72 -13.28
CA GLY A 720 24.94 -13.15 -12.44
C GLY A 720 25.16 -11.64 -12.69
N PRO A 721 25.60 -11.23 -13.89
CA PRO A 721 25.92 -9.84 -14.20
C PRO A 721 24.66 -8.98 -14.26
N MET A 722 23.52 -9.58 -14.62
CA MET A 722 22.22 -8.90 -14.67
C MET A 722 21.71 -8.55 -13.26
N CYS A 723 21.91 -9.44 -12.28
CA CYS A 723 21.58 -9.15 -10.88
C CYS A 723 22.51 -8.07 -10.31
N ASP A 724 23.81 -8.17 -10.56
CA ASP A 724 24.81 -7.20 -10.09
C ASP A 724 24.59 -5.81 -10.70
N PHE A 725 24.24 -5.71 -11.99
CA PHE A 725 23.89 -4.44 -12.62
C PHE A 725 22.71 -3.76 -11.91
N VAL A 726 21.64 -4.50 -11.62
CA VAL A 726 20.46 -3.97 -10.93
C VAL A 726 20.80 -3.54 -9.50
N VAL A 727 21.53 -4.35 -8.75
CA VAL A 727 21.90 -4.00 -7.36
C VAL A 727 22.89 -2.81 -7.33
N THR A 728 23.87 -2.78 -8.24
CA THR A 728 24.80 -1.64 -8.38
C THR A 728 24.05 -0.35 -8.75
N ALA A 729 23.04 -0.41 -9.64
CA ALA A 729 22.20 0.75 -9.96
C ALA A 729 21.31 1.19 -8.79
N MET A 730 20.73 0.25 -8.03
CA MET A 730 19.96 0.56 -6.81
C MET A 730 20.82 1.26 -5.76
N PHE A 731 22.04 0.77 -5.50
CA PHE A 731 22.95 1.42 -4.56
C PHE A 731 23.39 2.81 -5.02
N ALA A 732 23.63 3.03 -6.33
CA ALA A 732 23.92 4.37 -6.84
C ALA A 732 22.77 5.36 -6.52
N PHE A 733 21.51 4.96 -6.70
CA PHE A 733 20.36 5.79 -6.30
C PHE A 733 20.27 5.98 -4.78
N LEU A 734 20.46 4.92 -3.98
CA LEU A 734 20.44 5.02 -2.52
C LEU A 734 21.52 5.97 -1.99
N TRP A 735 22.74 5.92 -2.55
CA TRP A 735 23.83 6.83 -2.19
C TRP A 735 23.51 8.30 -2.49
N LEU A 736 22.80 8.61 -3.59
CA LEU A 736 22.32 9.98 -3.86
C LEU A 736 21.36 10.46 -2.76
N VAL A 737 20.38 9.63 -2.40
CA VAL A 737 19.33 10.01 -1.44
C VAL A 737 19.90 10.09 -0.01
N CYS A 738 20.65 9.08 0.44
CA CYS A 738 21.17 9.06 1.81
C CYS A 738 22.26 10.11 2.04
N SER A 739 23.14 10.37 1.05
CA SER A 739 24.17 11.42 1.19
C SER A 739 23.56 12.81 1.21
N SER A 740 22.48 13.05 0.46
CA SER A 740 21.79 14.34 0.45
C SER A 740 20.95 14.57 1.72
N ALA A 741 20.32 13.52 2.25
CA ALA A 741 19.65 13.56 3.55
C ALA A 741 20.65 13.82 4.69
N TRP A 742 21.79 13.12 4.67
CA TRP A 742 22.83 13.25 5.69
C TRP A 742 23.59 14.59 5.59
N ALA A 743 23.87 15.09 4.39
CA ALA A 743 24.43 16.43 4.20
C ALA A 743 23.54 17.50 4.86
N ARG A 744 22.21 17.40 4.70
CA ARG A 744 21.26 18.29 5.38
C ARG A 744 21.27 18.07 6.90
N GLY A 745 21.28 16.82 7.37
CA GLY A 745 21.39 16.48 8.79
C GLY A 745 22.62 17.10 9.46
N LEU A 746 23.79 16.98 8.83
CA LEU A 746 25.04 17.55 9.30
C LEU A 746 25.01 19.09 9.37
N GLN A 747 24.39 19.78 8.40
CA GLN A 747 24.24 21.24 8.50
C GLN A 747 23.34 21.66 9.68
N MET A 748 22.31 20.88 10.00
CA MET A 748 21.47 21.14 11.18
C MET A 748 22.18 20.83 12.50
N ILE A 749 22.99 19.76 12.56
CA ILE A 749 23.87 19.45 13.70
C ILE A 749 24.87 20.60 13.92
N LYS A 750 25.52 21.08 12.84
CA LYS A 750 26.45 22.22 12.87
C LYS A 750 25.80 23.52 13.35
N PHE A 751 24.55 23.76 12.98
CA PHE A 751 23.79 24.90 13.49
C PHE A 751 23.47 24.75 14.98
N ALA A 752 22.86 23.62 15.39
CA ALA A 752 22.43 23.35 16.76
C ALA A 752 23.59 23.32 17.77
N THR A 753 24.77 22.84 17.35
CA THR A 753 26.01 22.81 18.15
C THR A 753 26.92 24.02 17.92
N GLY A 754 26.55 24.94 17.02
CA GLY A 754 27.26 26.18 16.75
C GLY A 754 26.87 27.31 17.70
N LYS A 755 27.59 28.45 17.64
CA LYS A 755 27.32 29.61 18.50
C LYS A 755 25.85 30.07 18.42
N GLU A 756 25.28 30.16 17.21
CA GLU A 756 23.89 30.59 17.01
C GLU A 756 22.85 29.63 17.60
N GLY A 757 23.00 28.31 17.40
CA GLY A 757 22.10 27.31 18.00
C GLY A 757 22.18 27.26 19.52
N ILE A 758 23.38 27.46 20.09
CA ILE A 758 23.57 27.54 21.54
C ILE A 758 22.93 28.81 22.13
N HIS A 759 23.09 29.97 21.49
CA HIS A 759 22.36 31.20 21.88
C HIS A 759 20.84 31.09 21.70
N ALA A 760 20.35 30.28 20.76
CA ALA A 760 18.92 29.98 20.59
C ALA A 760 18.38 28.99 21.63
N THR A 761 19.24 28.15 22.23
CA THR A 761 18.88 27.11 23.21
C THR A 761 18.91 27.64 24.65
N LEU A 762 19.88 28.51 24.99
CA LEU A 762 19.99 29.08 26.34
C LEU A 762 19.32 30.46 26.44
N GLU A 763 18.12 30.51 27.04
CA GLU A 763 17.35 31.75 27.20
C GLU A 763 18.09 32.89 27.96
N PRO A 764 18.90 32.64 29.01
CA PRO A 764 19.71 33.69 29.63
C PRO A 764 20.86 34.22 28.75
N CYS A 765 21.26 33.49 27.69
CA CYS A 765 22.22 33.95 26.68
C CYS A 765 21.57 34.82 25.58
N ARG A 766 20.26 35.07 25.68
CA ARG A 766 19.44 35.88 24.77
C ARG A 766 19.02 37.22 25.38
N SER A 767 19.02 37.31 26.72
CA SER A 767 18.88 38.57 27.46
C SER A 767 20.26 39.15 27.80
N SER A 768 20.40 40.48 27.82
CA SER A 768 21.69 41.16 27.81
C SER A 768 22.36 41.28 29.18
N SER A 769 22.31 40.24 30.01
CA SER A 769 22.91 40.19 31.37
C SER A 769 24.06 39.18 31.52
N LEU A 770 24.31 38.33 30.52
CA LEU A 770 25.36 37.30 30.55
C LEU A 770 26.12 37.27 29.21
N ARG A 771 27.44 37.04 29.25
CA ARG A 771 28.25 36.78 28.05
C ARG A 771 28.55 35.30 27.95
N CYS A 772 27.82 34.62 27.08
CA CYS A 772 28.04 33.22 26.75
C CYS A 772 28.98 33.13 25.55
N GLU A 773 30.11 32.45 25.70
CA GLU A 773 31.05 32.19 24.61
C GLU A 773 31.39 30.69 24.54
N VAL A 774 31.23 30.10 23.36
CA VAL A 774 31.71 28.75 23.07
C VAL A 774 33.22 28.81 22.90
N THR A 775 33.95 28.26 23.89
CA THR A 775 35.41 28.30 24.00
C THR A 775 36.06 27.14 23.25
N GLU A 776 35.44 25.95 23.27
CA GLU A 776 35.88 24.81 22.47
C GLU A 776 34.72 24.24 21.65
N LEU A 777 34.97 24.04 20.35
CA LEU A 777 34.03 23.50 19.37
C LEU A 777 34.53 22.14 18.87
N ALA A 778 33.65 21.14 18.88
CA ALA A 778 33.97 19.81 18.35
C ALA A 778 34.33 19.87 16.87
N SER A 779 35.41 19.16 16.48
CA SER A 779 35.88 19.14 15.09
C SER A 779 34.95 18.31 14.19
N MET A 780 34.07 19.00 13.47
CA MET A 780 33.12 18.40 12.51
C MET A 780 33.80 17.79 11.28
N CYS A 781 35.13 17.87 11.15
CA CYS A 781 35.90 17.45 9.98
C CYS A 781 35.61 15.99 9.58
N THR A 782 35.55 15.07 10.54
CA THR A 782 35.23 13.65 10.28
C THR A 782 33.82 13.46 9.70
N LEU A 783 32.86 14.29 10.11
CA LEU A 783 31.50 14.24 9.58
C LEU A 783 31.41 14.87 8.18
N ASP A 784 32.13 15.95 7.90
CA ASP A 784 32.25 16.50 6.54
C ASP A 784 32.88 15.48 5.58
N ILE A 785 33.94 14.80 6.05
CA ILE A 785 34.58 13.68 5.34
C ILE A 785 33.55 12.55 5.07
N SER A 786 32.64 12.25 6.00
CA SER A 786 31.59 11.25 5.78
C SER A 786 30.63 11.63 4.64
N VAL A 787 30.26 12.92 4.52
CA VAL A 787 29.42 13.42 3.41
C VAL A 787 30.18 13.36 2.08
N VAL A 788 31.47 13.71 2.08
CA VAL A 788 32.35 13.56 0.89
C VAL A 788 32.44 12.10 0.46
N PHE A 789 32.61 11.15 1.39
CA PHE A 789 32.58 9.71 1.08
C PHE A 789 31.21 9.25 0.57
N GLY A 790 30.10 9.82 1.05
CA GLY A 790 28.77 9.56 0.52
C GLY A 790 28.63 9.89 -0.97
N TYR A 791 29.00 11.12 -1.36
CA TYR A 791 28.98 11.54 -2.76
C TYR A 791 30.08 10.86 -3.61
N LEU A 792 31.22 10.50 -3.03
CA LEU A 792 32.22 9.66 -3.71
C LEU A 792 31.66 8.27 -4.01
N ASN A 793 30.94 7.64 -3.06
CA ASN A 793 30.26 6.37 -3.34
C ASN A 793 29.21 6.54 -4.46
N LEU A 794 28.38 7.59 -4.45
CA LEU A 794 27.46 7.86 -5.58
C LEU A 794 28.18 7.82 -6.93
N ILE A 795 29.32 8.52 -7.05
CA ILE A 795 30.11 8.57 -8.30
C ILE A 795 30.68 7.18 -8.63
N VAL A 796 31.35 6.51 -7.68
CA VAL A 796 32.00 5.20 -7.93
C VAL A 796 30.96 4.11 -8.24
N TRP A 797 29.77 4.15 -7.66
CA TRP A 797 28.69 3.21 -7.95
C TRP A 797 27.99 3.50 -9.28
N ALA A 798 27.76 4.78 -9.64
CA ALA A 798 27.25 5.16 -10.95
C ALA A 798 28.24 4.82 -12.08
N CYS A 799 29.55 5.05 -11.88
CA CYS A 799 30.59 4.65 -12.83
C CYS A 799 30.68 3.12 -12.96
N ASN A 800 30.57 2.35 -11.87
CA ASN A 800 30.59 0.89 -11.93
C ASN A 800 29.39 0.32 -12.69
N ALA A 801 28.22 0.95 -12.60
CA ALA A 801 27.03 0.49 -13.32
C ALA A 801 27.28 0.36 -14.83
N TRP A 802 28.13 1.21 -15.42
CA TRP A 802 28.56 1.09 -16.82
C TRP A 802 29.45 -0.14 -17.09
N PHE A 803 30.36 -0.48 -16.18
CA PHE A 803 31.21 -1.67 -16.32
C PHE A 803 30.41 -2.96 -16.13
N VAL A 804 29.58 -3.05 -15.08
CA VAL A 804 28.70 -4.22 -14.88
C VAL A 804 27.68 -4.34 -16.03
N TYR A 805 27.19 -3.23 -16.58
CA TYR A 805 26.32 -3.24 -17.77
C TYR A 805 26.98 -3.89 -19.00
N LYS A 806 28.30 -3.73 -19.21
CA LYS A 806 29.01 -4.35 -20.33
C LYS A 806 29.03 -5.89 -20.25
N GLU A 807 29.11 -6.43 -19.04
CA GLU A 807 29.03 -7.86 -18.78
C GLU A 807 27.60 -8.42 -18.98
N THR A 808 26.58 -7.57 -19.08
CA THR A 808 25.21 -8.01 -19.40
C THR A 808 25.03 -8.28 -20.89
N ARG A 809 24.23 -9.30 -21.22
CA ARG A 809 23.82 -9.62 -22.60
C ARG A 809 23.07 -8.47 -23.31
N TRP A 810 22.62 -7.43 -22.59
CA TRP A 810 22.08 -6.21 -23.18
C TRP A 810 23.14 -5.40 -23.94
N HIS A 811 24.40 -5.44 -23.50
CA HIS A 811 25.51 -4.83 -24.23
C HIS A 811 26.05 -5.77 -25.31
N SER A 812 26.31 -7.05 -24.99
CA SER A 812 26.93 -8.00 -25.93
C SER A 812 26.11 -8.21 -27.20
N ARG A 813 24.77 -8.27 -27.11
CA ARG A 813 23.88 -8.36 -28.29
C ARG A 813 24.06 -7.19 -29.26
N LYS A 814 24.43 -6.01 -28.75
CA LYS A 814 24.56 -4.76 -29.52
C LYS A 814 25.86 -4.69 -30.35
N LEU A 815 26.91 -5.43 -29.96
CA LEU A 815 28.09 -5.65 -30.79
C LEU A 815 27.82 -6.70 -31.88
N SER A 816 27.15 -7.81 -31.55
CA SER A 816 26.84 -8.85 -32.54
C SER A 816 25.92 -8.35 -33.67
N SER A 817 25.08 -7.34 -33.44
CA SER A 817 24.29 -6.68 -34.49
C SER A 817 25.11 -5.76 -35.41
N HIS A 818 26.35 -5.38 -35.04
CA HIS A 818 27.20 -4.48 -35.84
C HIS A 818 28.34 -5.18 -36.60
N GLN A 819 28.66 -6.44 -36.29
CA GLN A 819 29.65 -7.24 -37.04
C GLN A 819 29.03 -8.10 -38.16
N GLY A 820 27.71 -8.03 -38.36
CA GLY A 820 26.98 -8.84 -39.34
C GLY A 820 27.02 -8.38 -40.80
N VAL A 821 27.73 -7.29 -41.12
CA VAL A 821 27.78 -6.72 -42.49
C VAL A 821 29.23 -6.38 -42.87
N GLY A 822 29.79 -7.08 -43.86
CA GLY A 822 31.00 -6.65 -44.56
C GLY A 822 32.15 -7.64 -44.68
N ARG A 823 31.99 -8.70 -45.50
CA ARG A 823 33.07 -9.28 -46.34
C ARG A 823 32.48 -10.27 -47.34
N GLY A 824 32.29 -9.83 -48.58
CA GLY A 824 31.93 -10.71 -49.69
C GLY A 824 33.11 -11.57 -50.16
N ARG A 825 32.81 -12.74 -50.74
CA ARG A 825 33.76 -13.49 -51.57
C ARG A 825 33.44 -13.23 -53.04
N GLY A 826 34.44 -12.86 -53.83
CA GLY A 826 34.35 -12.87 -55.29
C GLY A 826 34.34 -14.31 -55.85
N PRO A 827 33.98 -14.49 -57.13
CA PRO A 827 33.89 -15.81 -57.75
C PRO A 827 35.26 -16.43 -58.05
N GLY A 828 35.33 -17.75 -57.98
CA GLY A 828 36.42 -18.58 -58.52
C GLY A 828 35.88 -19.53 -59.58
N PRO A 829 36.65 -19.91 -60.61
CA PRO A 829 36.12 -20.55 -61.82
C PRO A 829 36.03 -22.09 -61.77
N SER A 830 35.01 -22.61 -62.46
CA SER A 830 34.92 -23.90 -63.17
C SER A 830 35.82 -25.08 -62.77
N THR A 831 35.20 -26.22 -62.41
CA THR A 831 35.01 -27.38 -63.32
C THR A 831 34.14 -28.47 -62.67
N ALA A 832 33.51 -29.32 -63.48
CA ALA A 832 32.82 -30.55 -63.06
C ALA A 832 33.72 -31.78 -63.37
N PRO A 833 33.37 -33.02 -62.95
CA PRO A 833 32.36 -33.77 -63.72
C PRO A 833 31.45 -34.73 -62.92
N ILE A 834 30.44 -35.25 -63.63
CA ILE A 834 29.46 -36.30 -63.26
C ILE A 834 28.47 -35.90 -62.16
#